data_AF-A0A2M7RTF4-F1
#
_entry.id   AF-A0A2M7RTF4-F1
#
_cell.length_a   1.000
_cell.length_b   1.000
_cell.length_c   1.000
_cell.angle_alpha   90.00
_cell.angle_beta   90.00
_cell.angle_gamma   90.00
#
_symmetry.space_group_name_H-M   'P 1'
#
loop_
_entity.id
_entity.type
_entity.pdbx_description
1 polymer ?
#
loop_
_entity_poly.entity_id
_entity_poly.type
_entity_poly.pdbx_seq_one_letter_code
_entity_poly.pdbx_strand_id
1 'polypeptide(L)'
;AGNDTKVNALVEEMSKGEVDVLFVYGVDPARSIGDKFISALSKVKTSVSFATKENETSKLCTYVCPDNHALESWNDYNPVDGYFTLQQPTISPLFNTRQAQESCLKWSSDYKNISYYDFIKETWKNIIFPDNEIYTLDLNFNEHWNKALHDGEICFEIPHAEVLERTTSFVNVTGISSIKIDGAGVDGDFELELTQNASVGAGAGADNPWLQETPDPITKVTWDNYVTMHPSEMKERGYNTQLGQESPANLISVTVNGKTIDSIPVVAQPGQAKGTIGIALGYGKVVGNMAEPTGKNAYPLVENKDGVVSYYVGATIVDVAGTYPIAATQTHQTVMGRDSVVRETTLATYKKGNKEAYNPEHKLATHENGQTVKKNIKEFDLWKAHPVENIGHRWGMSIDMNACIGCSTCITSCNSENNVPVVGKDEVRRGREMHWMRIDRYYSTDADIEDKSIAGYRKMEDPADNPQVVHQPMMCQHCNHAGCETVCPVAATTHSNEGLNMMAYNRCIGTRYCANNCAYKVRRFNWFNYMAYDKFTEINPSQDDLGRMVLNPDVVVRARGVMEKCSMCVQRIQAGKLDAKKAGTKVQDGAIQTACSASCPTNAITFGDLNDTTSKINGDMNHNRAYRVIEEVGQQPNVYYLTKVRNLENNEA
;
A
#
# COMPACT_ATOMS: atom_id res chain seq x y z
N ALA A 1 13.67 9.85 -16.86
CA ALA A 1 14.66 9.44 -15.83
C ALA A 1 15.52 10.64 -15.42
N GLY A 2 15.97 10.70 -14.16
CA GLY A 2 16.91 11.72 -13.69
C GLY A 2 18.32 11.51 -14.27
N ASN A 3 19.20 12.51 -14.12
CA ASN A 3 20.59 12.44 -14.57
C ASN A 3 21.52 13.00 -13.48
N ASP A 4 22.19 12.11 -12.76
CA ASP A 4 23.04 12.45 -11.61
C ASP A 4 24.20 13.37 -12.01
N THR A 5 24.82 13.14 -13.17
CA THR A 5 25.90 13.98 -13.70
C THR A 5 25.45 15.42 -13.87
N LYS A 6 24.25 15.65 -14.41
CA LYS A 6 23.68 17.01 -14.56
C LYS A 6 23.37 17.66 -13.22
N VAL A 7 22.86 16.89 -12.24
CA VAL A 7 22.60 17.42 -10.89
C VAL A 7 23.90 17.81 -10.20
N ASN A 8 24.94 16.98 -10.31
CA ASN A 8 26.26 17.27 -9.75
C ASN A 8 26.89 18.50 -10.40
N ALA A 9 26.83 18.61 -11.73
CA ALA A 9 27.30 19.78 -12.46
C ALA A 9 26.58 21.06 -12.01
N LEU A 10 25.25 21.02 -11.87
CA LEU A 10 24.47 22.15 -11.37
C LEU A 10 24.95 22.59 -9.97
N VAL A 11 25.17 21.65 -9.04
CA VAL A 11 25.66 21.98 -7.68
C VAL A 11 27.06 22.60 -7.72
N GLU A 12 27.92 22.17 -8.65
CA GLU A 12 29.24 22.76 -8.84
C GLU A 12 29.19 24.16 -9.43
N GLU A 13 28.35 24.39 -10.45
CA GLU A 13 28.11 25.72 -11.05
C GLU A 13 27.55 26.70 -10.01
N MET A 14 26.57 26.26 -9.21
CA MET A 14 26.05 27.02 -8.07
C MET A 14 27.17 27.34 -7.08
N SER A 15 28.02 26.37 -6.76
CA SER A 15 29.15 26.56 -5.84
C SER A 15 30.20 27.54 -6.36
N LYS A 16 30.34 27.69 -7.68
CA LYS A 16 31.22 28.67 -8.34
C LYS A 16 30.58 30.05 -8.47
N GLY A 17 29.28 30.17 -8.19
CA GLY A 17 28.52 31.41 -8.38
C GLY A 17 28.18 31.70 -9.85
N GLU A 18 28.18 30.65 -10.69
CA GLU A 18 27.86 30.75 -12.13
C GLU A 18 26.35 30.75 -12.39
N VAL A 19 25.54 30.35 -11.40
CA VAL A 19 24.08 30.32 -11.48
C VAL A 19 23.48 31.57 -10.86
N ASP A 20 22.86 32.42 -11.69
CA ASP A 20 22.17 33.62 -11.24
C ASP A 20 20.78 33.32 -10.65
N VAL A 21 20.01 32.46 -11.33
CA VAL A 21 18.62 32.13 -10.95
C VAL A 21 18.42 30.61 -10.92
N LEU A 22 17.82 30.09 -9.85
CA LEU A 22 17.44 28.69 -9.71
C LEU A 22 15.94 28.54 -9.46
N PHE A 23 15.27 27.72 -10.27
CA PHE A 23 13.89 27.29 -10.04
C PHE A 23 13.87 25.85 -9.53
N VAL A 24 13.18 25.60 -8.42
CA VAL A 24 13.05 24.28 -7.80
C VAL A 24 11.59 23.84 -7.83
N TYR A 25 11.29 22.78 -8.58
CA TYR A 25 9.92 22.29 -8.80
C TYR A 25 9.78 20.82 -8.41
N GLY A 26 8.84 20.51 -7.52
CA GLY A 26 8.46 19.13 -7.17
C GLY A 26 9.54 18.31 -6.44
N VAL A 27 10.64 18.93 -5.98
CA VAL A 27 11.77 18.24 -5.35
C VAL A 27 12.26 18.96 -4.09
N ASP A 28 13.00 18.23 -3.25
CA ASP A 28 13.57 18.75 -1.99
C ASP A 28 15.08 18.41 -1.84
N PRO A 29 15.97 19.03 -2.64
CA PRO A 29 17.39 18.71 -2.66
C PRO A 29 18.15 19.05 -1.38
N ALA A 30 17.70 20.03 -0.60
CA ALA A 30 18.30 20.31 0.72
C ALA A 30 18.18 19.10 1.65
N ARG A 31 17.12 18.30 1.49
CA ARG A 31 16.94 17.05 2.24
C ARG A 31 17.67 15.86 1.63
N SER A 32 17.59 15.70 0.31
CA SER A 32 18.15 14.51 -0.37
C SER A 32 19.65 14.59 -0.64
N ILE A 33 20.20 15.79 -0.88
CA ILE A 33 21.63 16.03 -1.13
C ILE A 33 22.32 16.61 0.12
N GLY A 34 21.60 17.39 0.93
CA GLY A 34 22.13 17.90 2.21
C GLY A 34 23.08 19.09 2.05
N ASP A 35 24.09 19.14 2.94
CA ASP A 35 24.98 20.30 3.16
C ASP A 35 25.63 20.83 1.88
N LYS A 36 25.98 19.95 0.93
CA LYS A 36 26.61 20.33 -0.34
C LYS A 36 25.68 21.22 -1.16
N PHE A 37 24.40 20.85 -1.27
CA PHE A 37 23.40 21.64 -1.98
C PHE A 37 23.08 22.93 -1.20
N ILE A 38 22.92 22.86 0.12
CA ILE A 38 22.62 24.03 0.97
C ILE A 38 23.71 25.10 0.83
N SER A 39 24.98 24.67 0.88
CA SER A 39 26.13 25.57 0.73
C SER A 39 26.18 26.18 -0.67
N ALA A 40 25.90 25.39 -1.71
CA ALA A 40 25.85 25.87 -3.09
C ALA A 40 24.69 26.86 -3.32
N LEU A 41 23.50 26.58 -2.76
CA LEU A 41 22.31 27.42 -2.89
C LEU A 41 22.54 28.81 -2.33
N SER A 42 23.31 28.94 -1.24
CA SER A 42 23.64 30.24 -0.63
C SER A 42 24.40 31.21 -1.55
N LYS A 43 24.99 30.71 -2.64
CA LYS A 43 25.71 31.51 -3.64
C LYS A 43 24.85 31.92 -4.84
N VAL A 44 23.67 31.34 -4.99
CA VAL A 44 22.73 31.68 -6.07
C VAL A 44 22.05 33.01 -5.73
N LYS A 45 22.03 33.95 -6.68
CA LYS A 45 21.50 35.31 -6.43
C LYS A 45 19.99 35.31 -6.18
N THR A 46 19.24 34.53 -6.95
CA THR A 46 17.78 34.40 -6.79
C THR A 46 17.38 32.92 -6.88
N SER A 47 16.72 32.41 -5.86
CA SER A 47 16.16 31.06 -5.87
C SER A 47 14.65 31.09 -5.65
N VAL A 48 13.92 30.30 -6.43
CA VAL A 48 12.46 30.23 -6.42
C VAL A 48 12.04 28.79 -6.19
N SER A 49 11.26 28.55 -5.15
CA SER A 49 10.68 27.25 -4.85
C SER A 49 9.21 27.22 -5.26
N PHE A 50 8.81 26.18 -6.00
CA PHE A 50 7.42 25.86 -6.34
C PHE A 50 6.84 24.76 -5.44
N ALA A 51 7.20 24.76 -4.15
CA ALA A 51 6.70 23.74 -3.23
C ALA A 51 5.22 24.00 -2.89
N THR A 52 4.40 22.95 -2.90
CA THR A 52 2.99 23.01 -2.45
C THR A 52 2.87 23.19 -0.95
N LYS A 53 3.91 22.78 -0.20
CA LYS A 53 4.06 22.96 1.24
C LYS A 53 5.49 23.39 1.55
N GLU A 54 5.68 24.13 2.62
CA GLU A 54 7.01 24.54 3.06
C GLU A 54 7.86 23.30 3.44
N ASN A 55 9.03 23.17 2.83
CA ASN A 55 9.99 22.10 3.05
C ASN A 55 11.40 22.67 3.30
N GLU A 56 12.37 21.79 3.53
CA GLU A 56 13.75 22.14 3.85
C GLU A 56 14.40 22.99 2.76
N THR A 57 14.11 22.69 1.49
CA THR A 57 14.60 23.49 0.37
C THR A 57 13.91 24.84 0.28
N SER A 58 12.58 24.88 0.37
CA SER A 58 11.81 26.12 0.19
C SER A 58 12.14 27.16 1.26
N LYS A 59 12.43 26.73 2.50
CA LYS A 59 12.90 27.60 3.59
C LYS A 59 14.21 28.32 3.29
N LEU A 60 15.03 27.75 2.40
CA LEU A 60 16.32 28.30 2.01
C LEU A 60 16.25 29.12 0.71
N CYS A 61 15.12 29.08 0.00
CA CYS A 61 14.94 29.83 -1.22
C CYS A 61 14.63 31.32 -0.98
N THR A 62 15.00 32.19 -1.92
CA THR A 62 14.68 33.63 -1.87
C THR A 62 13.18 33.89 -1.95
N TYR A 63 12.48 33.12 -2.79
CA TYR A 63 11.04 33.21 -2.97
C TYR A 63 10.42 31.81 -2.88
N VAL A 64 9.27 31.73 -2.21
CA VAL A 64 8.38 30.57 -2.26
C VAL A 64 7.15 30.99 -3.05
N CYS A 65 6.91 30.32 -4.17
CA CYS A 65 5.75 30.50 -5.05
C CYS A 65 4.89 29.24 -4.94
N PRO A 66 3.91 29.19 -4.02
CA PRO A 66 3.15 27.98 -3.76
C PRO A 66 2.43 27.47 -5.01
N ASP A 67 2.74 26.22 -5.36
CA ASP A 67 2.15 25.52 -6.50
C ASP A 67 0.77 24.94 -6.13
N ASN A 68 -0.03 24.66 -7.16
CA ASN A 68 -1.33 24.02 -7.00
C ASN A 68 -1.17 22.53 -6.67
N HIS A 69 -2.15 21.95 -5.98
CA HIS A 69 -2.30 20.50 -5.97
C HIS A 69 -2.71 19.99 -7.37
N ALA A 70 -2.42 18.73 -7.69
CA ALA A 70 -2.79 18.11 -8.97
C ALA A 70 -4.30 18.22 -9.28
N LEU A 71 -5.14 18.13 -8.25
CA LEU A 71 -6.60 18.26 -8.39
C LEU A 71 -7.09 19.70 -8.63
N GLU A 72 -6.20 20.69 -8.59
CA GLU A 72 -6.49 22.12 -8.77
C GLU A 72 -5.84 22.70 -10.04
N SER A 73 -5.19 21.87 -10.85
CA SER A 73 -4.42 22.32 -12.00
C SER A 73 -4.69 21.52 -13.27
N TRP A 74 -4.60 22.21 -14.40
CA TRP A 74 -4.53 21.59 -15.71
C TRP A 74 -3.11 21.10 -15.97
N ASN A 75 -2.94 19.93 -16.55
CA ASN A 75 -1.62 19.45 -16.97
C ASN A 75 -1.77 18.32 -18.00
N ASP A 76 -0.68 17.91 -18.60
CA ASP A 76 -0.60 16.68 -19.39
C ASP A 76 0.57 15.80 -18.95
N TYR A 77 0.45 14.50 -19.22
CA TYR A 77 1.50 13.53 -18.95
C TYR A 77 1.68 12.59 -20.13
N ASN A 78 2.91 12.12 -20.28
CA ASN A 78 3.29 11.06 -21.20
C ASN A 78 4.02 9.96 -20.39
N PRO A 79 3.28 9.13 -19.61
CA PRO A 79 3.88 8.16 -18.70
C PRO A 79 4.67 7.05 -19.41
N VAL A 80 4.23 6.65 -20.61
CA VAL A 80 4.93 5.74 -21.52
C VAL A 80 4.79 6.28 -22.92
N ASP A 81 5.83 6.14 -23.75
CA ASP A 81 5.83 6.70 -25.10
C ASP A 81 4.55 6.35 -25.86
N GLY A 82 3.96 7.36 -26.52
CA GLY A 82 2.73 7.20 -27.31
C GLY A 82 1.45 7.17 -26.49
N TYR A 83 1.54 7.23 -25.16
CA TYR A 83 0.37 7.30 -24.28
C TYR A 83 0.32 8.66 -23.59
N PHE A 84 -0.67 9.47 -23.96
CA PHE A 84 -0.86 10.81 -23.41
C PHE A 84 -2.10 10.85 -22.55
N THR A 85 -2.03 11.54 -21.41
CA THR A 85 -3.16 11.74 -20.50
C THR A 85 -3.26 13.18 -20.06
N LEU A 86 -4.49 13.66 -19.85
CA LEU A 86 -4.79 15.02 -19.41
C LEU A 86 -5.19 15.02 -17.94
N GLN A 87 -4.47 15.80 -17.13
CA GLN A 87 -4.88 16.13 -15.77
C GLN A 87 -5.94 17.23 -15.80
N GLN A 88 -7.05 16.96 -15.13
CA GLN A 88 -8.19 17.87 -15.04
C GLN A 88 -8.34 18.38 -13.60
N PRO A 89 -8.48 19.70 -13.40
CA PRO A 89 -8.85 20.23 -12.10
C PRO A 89 -10.27 19.77 -11.75
N THR A 90 -10.42 19.19 -10.56
CA THR A 90 -11.72 18.75 -10.01
C THR A 90 -12.26 19.72 -8.96
N ILE A 91 -11.42 20.66 -8.52
CA ILE A 91 -11.78 21.75 -7.62
C ILE A 91 -11.03 23.02 -8.01
N SER A 92 -11.61 24.19 -7.74
CA SER A 92 -10.89 25.46 -7.85
C SER A 92 -9.80 25.55 -6.79
N PRO A 93 -8.70 26.29 -7.04
CA PRO A 93 -7.64 26.47 -6.05
C PRO A 93 -8.18 26.93 -4.70
N LEU A 94 -7.89 26.16 -3.65
CA LEU A 94 -8.38 26.42 -2.28
C LEU A 94 -7.66 27.59 -1.63
N PHE A 95 -6.41 27.82 -2.03
CA PHE A 95 -5.56 28.88 -1.55
C PHE A 95 -5.19 29.83 -2.69
N ASN A 96 -4.59 30.98 -2.34
CA ASN A 96 -4.06 31.91 -3.33
C ASN A 96 -2.72 31.41 -3.88
N THR A 97 -2.78 30.30 -4.63
CA THR A 97 -1.66 29.62 -5.25
C THR A 97 -1.66 29.87 -6.75
N ARG A 98 -0.54 29.56 -7.41
CA ARG A 98 -0.45 29.59 -8.87
C ARG A 98 0.39 28.43 -9.34
N GLN A 99 -0.15 27.70 -10.30
CA GLN A 99 0.55 26.62 -10.95
C GLN A 99 1.96 27.03 -11.41
N ALA A 100 2.97 26.20 -11.19
CA ALA A 100 4.37 26.49 -11.54
C ALA A 100 4.51 26.86 -13.03
N GLN A 101 3.86 26.09 -13.91
CA GLN A 101 3.85 26.32 -15.35
C GLN A 101 3.20 27.67 -15.70
N GLU A 102 2.07 28.02 -15.08
CA GLU A 102 1.43 29.33 -15.25
C GLU A 102 2.37 30.47 -14.81
N SER A 103 3.09 30.29 -13.71
CA SER A 103 4.08 31.26 -13.23
C SER A 103 5.19 31.49 -14.26
N CYS A 104 5.74 30.41 -14.83
CA CYS A 104 6.73 30.49 -15.90
C CYS A 104 6.19 31.22 -17.15
N LEU A 105 4.94 30.97 -17.56
CA LEU A 105 4.32 31.68 -18.67
C LEU A 105 4.19 33.18 -18.38
N LYS A 106 3.75 33.56 -17.17
CA LYS A 106 3.64 34.98 -16.76
C LYS A 106 4.96 35.72 -16.75
N TRP A 107 6.06 35.04 -16.41
CA TRP A 107 7.39 35.63 -16.40
C TRP A 107 8.07 35.65 -17.77
N SER A 108 7.57 34.86 -18.73
CA SER A 108 8.00 34.93 -20.12
C SER A 108 7.47 36.20 -20.81
N SER A 109 8.22 36.76 -21.75
CA SER A 109 7.77 37.91 -22.56
C SER A 109 6.60 37.56 -23.47
N ASP A 110 6.66 36.35 -24.06
CA ASP A 110 5.85 35.99 -25.21
C ASP A 110 4.50 35.39 -24.80
N TYR A 111 4.43 34.77 -23.62
CA TYR A 111 3.24 34.05 -23.13
C TYR A 111 2.59 34.69 -21.90
N LYS A 112 2.98 35.89 -21.49
CA LYS A 112 2.48 36.52 -20.24
C LYS A 112 0.94 36.65 -20.14
N ASN A 113 0.25 36.70 -21.27
CA ASN A 113 -1.19 36.92 -21.34
C ASN A 113 -1.99 35.63 -21.63
N ILE A 114 -1.33 34.51 -21.91
CA ILE A 114 -2.00 33.22 -22.09
C ILE A 114 -2.22 32.55 -20.74
N SER A 115 -3.28 31.76 -20.61
CA SER A 115 -3.45 30.83 -19.50
C SER A 115 -2.74 29.51 -19.82
N TYR A 116 -2.35 28.75 -18.80
CA TYR A 116 -1.72 27.45 -19.00
C TYR A 116 -2.69 26.46 -19.66
N TYR A 117 -3.99 26.55 -19.38
CA TYR A 117 -5.03 25.79 -20.08
C TYR A 117 -5.03 26.06 -21.58
N ASP A 118 -5.00 27.33 -21.99
CA ASP A 118 -4.98 27.69 -23.41
C ASP A 118 -3.66 27.28 -24.05
N PHE A 119 -2.54 27.40 -23.31
CA PHE A 119 -1.22 26.96 -23.77
C PHE A 119 -1.17 25.45 -24.03
N ILE A 120 -1.65 24.61 -23.10
CA ILE A 120 -1.69 23.15 -23.33
C ILE A 120 -2.63 22.82 -24.49
N LYS A 121 -3.77 23.51 -24.59
CA LYS A 121 -4.74 23.27 -25.66
C LYS A 121 -4.15 23.63 -27.04
N GLU A 122 -3.43 24.74 -27.14
CA GLU A 122 -2.69 25.11 -28.36
C GLU A 122 -1.54 24.13 -28.65
N THR A 123 -0.82 23.67 -27.63
CA THR A 123 0.23 22.65 -27.77
C THR A 123 -0.34 21.36 -28.34
N TRP A 124 -1.44 20.87 -27.77
CA TRP A 124 -2.15 19.69 -28.25
C TRP A 124 -2.67 19.88 -29.67
N LYS A 125 -3.16 21.07 -30.03
CA LYS A 125 -3.61 21.37 -31.40
C LYS A 125 -2.48 21.33 -32.42
N ASN A 126 -1.28 21.74 -32.04
CA ASN A 126 -0.15 21.92 -32.96
C ASN A 126 0.79 20.71 -33.02
N ILE A 127 0.85 19.90 -31.96
CA ILE A 127 1.79 18.78 -31.84
C ILE A 127 1.04 17.45 -31.87
N ILE A 128 0.05 17.31 -31.00
CA ILE A 128 -0.62 16.02 -30.78
C ILE A 128 -1.69 15.75 -31.85
N PHE A 129 -2.45 16.77 -32.23
CA PHE A 129 -3.55 16.66 -33.20
C PHE A 129 -3.11 16.40 -34.65
N PRO A 130 -2.00 16.99 -35.17
CA PRO A 130 -1.57 16.73 -36.55
C PRO A 130 -1.00 15.33 -36.78
N ASP A 131 -0.49 14.66 -35.74
CA ASP A 131 0.03 13.28 -35.81
C ASP A 131 -1.10 12.20 -35.78
N ASN A 132 -2.37 12.60 -35.95
CA ASN A 132 -3.57 11.75 -35.90
C ASN A 132 -3.81 10.88 -37.15
N GLU A 133 -2.79 10.33 -37.82
CA GLU A 133 -3.00 9.29 -38.87
C GLU A 133 -3.70 8.00 -38.33
N ILE A 134 -4.05 7.98 -37.04
CA ILE A 134 -4.54 6.81 -36.27
C ILE A 134 -6.04 6.91 -35.93
N TYR A 135 -6.67 8.08 -36.08
CA TYR A 135 -8.13 8.18 -35.93
C TYR A 135 -8.83 7.91 -37.25
N THR A 136 -9.55 6.79 -37.32
CA THR A 136 -10.51 6.46 -38.39
C THR A 136 -11.79 7.32 -38.35
N LEU A 137 -11.80 8.41 -37.58
CA LEU A 137 -12.92 9.32 -37.36
C LEU A 137 -12.51 10.74 -37.76
N ASP A 138 -13.22 11.35 -38.72
CA ASP A 138 -13.08 12.76 -39.14
C ASP A 138 -13.50 13.73 -38.00
N LEU A 139 -12.76 13.75 -36.89
CA LEU A 139 -13.01 14.67 -35.78
C LEU A 139 -12.29 15.99 -35.98
N ASN A 140 -12.98 17.10 -35.72
CA ASN A 140 -12.28 18.39 -35.59
C ASN A 140 -11.52 18.48 -34.25
N PHE A 141 -10.59 19.43 -34.12
CA PHE A 141 -9.76 19.54 -32.92
C PHE A 141 -10.58 19.67 -31.62
N ASN A 142 -11.72 20.37 -31.63
CA ASN A 142 -12.53 20.52 -30.41
C ASN A 142 -13.16 19.20 -29.99
N GLU A 143 -13.60 18.37 -30.94
CA GLU A 143 -14.12 17.03 -30.65
C GLU A 143 -13.02 16.11 -30.14
N HIS A 144 -11.83 16.16 -30.74
CA HIS A 144 -10.65 15.43 -30.28
C HIS A 144 -10.25 15.82 -28.85
N TRP A 145 -10.14 17.12 -28.57
CA TRP A 145 -9.85 17.64 -27.22
C TRP A 145 -10.90 17.21 -26.19
N ASN A 146 -12.18 17.34 -26.52
CA ASN A 146 -13.26 16.94 -25.60
C ASN A 146 -13.27 15.42 -25.35
N LYS A 147 -12.96 14.61 -26.38
CA LYS A 147 -12.81 13.17 -26.23
C LYS A 147 -11.61 12.82 -25.35
N ALA A 148 -10.48 13.49 -25.53
CA ALA A 148 -9.28 13.35 -24.69
C ALA A 148 -9.60 13.62 -23.20
N LEU A 149 -10.33 14.71 -22.94
CA LEU A 149 -10.77 15.06 -21.59
C LEU A 149 -11.77 14.05 -21.02
N HIS A 150 -12.72 13.59 -21.84
CA HIS A 150 -13.74 12.64 -21.42
C HIS A 150 -13.14 11.27 -21.08
N ASP A 151 -12.30 10.73 -21.96
CA ASP A 151 -11.71 9.41 -21.81
C ASP A 151 -10.51 9.42 -20.84
N GLY A 152 -9.84 10.57 -20.72
CA GLY A 152 -8.67 10.78 -19.86
C GLY A 152 -7.35 10.33 -20.49
N GLU A 153 -7.39 9.64 -21.63
CA GLU A 153 -6.23 9.14 -22.36
C GLU A 153 -6.37 9.32 -23.87
N ILE A 154 -5.23 9.48 -24.54
CA ILE A 154 -5.06 9.34 -25.98
C ILE A 154 -3.85 8.45 -26.21
N CYS A 155 -4.08 7.36 -26.93
CA CYS A 155 -3.04 6.42 -27.31
C CYS A 155 -2.76 6.55 -28.81
N PHE A 156 -1.51 6.75 -29.16
CA PHE A 156 -1.04 6.54 -30.52
C PHE A 156 -0.55 5.10 -30.60
N GLU A 157 -0.98 4.36 -31.63
CA GLU A 157 -0.16 3.26 -32.09
C GLU A 157 1.14 3.88 -32.57
N ILE A 158 2.15 3.91 -31.70
CA ILE A 158 3.51 4.08 -32.20
C ILE A 158 3.65 2.91 -33.17
N PRO A 159 3.85 3.15 -34.48
CA PRO A 159 4.34 2.08 -35.32
C PRO A 159 5.46 1.45 -34.52
N HIS A 160 5.57 0.13 -34.48
CA HIS A 160 6.92 -0.39 -34.28
C HIS A 160 7.69 0.28 -35.41
N ALA A 161 8.33 1.42 -35.13
CA ALA A 161 9.49 1.86 -35.87
C ALA A 161 10.24 0.55 -35.88
N GLU A 162 10.37 -0.07 -37.07
CA GLU A 162 11.37 -1.09 -37.33
C GLU A 162 12.49 -0.65 -36.44
N VAL A 163 12.75 -1.39 -35.35
CA VAL A 163 13.72 -0.99 -34.33
C VAL A 163 14.86 -0.60 -35.21
N LEU A 164 15.07 0.72 -35.37
CA LEU A 164 16.05 1.16 -36.33
C LEU A 164 17.21 0.44 -35.73
N GLU A 165 17.86 -0.41 -36.51
CA GLU A 165 19.09 -0.97 -36.07
C GLU A 165 20.04 0.26 -35.97
N ARG A 166 19.85 1.19 -35.02
CA ARG A 166 20.59 1.07 -33.77
C ARG A 166 20.81 -0.42 -33.46
N THR A 167 21.68 -1.05 -34.23
CA THR A 167 23.10 -1.08 -33.88
C THR A 167 23.40 0.05 -32.88
N THR A 168 22.81 -0.07 -31.69
CA THR A 168 23.63 -0.16 -30.51
C THR A 168 24.67 -1.18 -30.94
N SER A 169 25.77 -0.68 -31.49
CA SER A 169 27.04 -1.33 -31.25
C SER A 169 27.02 -1.46 -29.75
N PHE A 170 26.56 -2.62 -29.25
CA PHE A 170 26.74 -2.99 -27.87
C PHE A 170 28.20 -2.67 -27.65
N VAL A 171 28.40 -1.66 -26.81
CA VAL A 171 29.68 -1.08 -26.46
C VAL A 171 30.70 -2.20 -26.49
N ASN A 172 31.66 -2.09 -27.42
CA ASN A 172 32.71 -3.05 -27.72
C ASN A 172 32.75 -4.21 -26.71
N VAL A 173 32.28 -5.41 -27.07
CA VAL A 173 32.19 -6.56 -26.14
C VAL A 173 33.55 -6.88 -25.50
N THR A 174 34.65 -6.51 -26.18
CA THR A 174 36.03 -6.57 -25.62
C THR A 174 36.33 -5.50 -24.55
N GLY A 175 35.63 -4.37 -24.57
CA GLY A 175 35.63 -3.33 -23.55
C GLY A 175 34.80 -3.70 -22.31
N ILE A 176 33.66 -4.39 -22.48
CA ILE A 176 32.84 -4.86 -21.34
C ILE A 176 33.50 -6.05 -20.64
N SER A 177 34.11 -6.98 -21.37
CA SER A 177 34.86 -8.10 -20.77
C SER A 177 36.17 -7.67 -20.09
N SER A 178 36.63 -6.43 -20.32
CA SER A 178 37.76 -5.81 -19.63
C SER A 178 37.34 -4.86 -18.50
N ILE A 179 36.03 -4.60 -18.33
CA ILE A 179 35.51 -4.08 -17.06
C ILE A 179 35.74 -5.20 -16.05
N LYS A 180 36.85 -5.07 -15.30
CA LYS A 180 36.92 -5.72 -14.00
C LYS A 180 35.75 -5.17 -13.21
N ILE A 181 34.73 -6.00 -13.02
CA ILE A 181 33.90 -5.85 -11.83
C ILE A 181 34.87 -6.12 -10.71
N ASP A 182 35.52 -5.05 -10.21
CA ASP A 182 36.22 -5.15 -8.95
C ASP A 182 35.14 -5.53 -7.96
N GLY A 183 35.09 -6.81 -7.61
CA GLY A 183 34.43 -7.30 -6.40
C GLY A 183 35.19 -6.81 -5.18
N ALA A 184 35.58 -5.54 -5.18
CA ALA A 184 35.98 -4.84 -3.99
C ALA A 184 34.76 -4.93 -3.08
N GLY A 185 34.90 -5.71 -1.99
CA GLY A 185 33.91 -5.70 -0.93
C GLY A 185 33.60 -4.25 -0.55
N VAL A 186 32.36 -3.99 -0.18
CA VAL A 186 31.99 -2.66 0.32
C VAL A 186 32.82 -2.35 1.58
N ASP A 187 33.26 -1.11 1.72
CA ASP A 187 34.03 -0.67 2.89
C ASP A 187 33.12 -0.67 4.14
N GLY A 188 33.31 -1.60 5.08
CA GLY A 188 32.54 -1.67 6.31
C GLY A 188 32.29 -3.10 6.80
N ASP A 189 31.59 -3.23 7.93
CA ASP A 189 31.21 -4.53 8.51
C ASP A 189 29.92 -5.08 7.87
N PHE A 190 29.09 -4.21 7.29
CA PHE A 190 27.81 -4.54 6.67
C PHE A 190 27.64 -3.87 5.31
N GLU A 191 26.92 -4.54 4.43
CA GLU A 191 26.34 -3.93 3.22
C GLU A 191 25.00 -3.28 3.57
N LEU A 192 24.87 -1.97 3.35
CA LEU A 192 23.65 -1.21 3.56
C LEU A 192 22.91 -1.00 2.23
N GLU A 193 21.65 -1.40 2.20
CA GLU A 193 20.69 -1.10 1.15
C GLU A 193 19.72 0.00 1.60
N LEU A 194 19.74 1.13 0.88
CA LEU A 194 18.81 2.23 1.07
C LEU A 194 17.60 2.04 0.14
N THR A 195 16.46 1.70 0.72
CA THR A 195 15.24 1.33 -0.02
C THR A 195 14.18 2.43 0.05
N GLN A 196 13.14 2.32 -0.79
CA GLN A 196 11.93 3.12 -0.64
C GLN A 196 10.86 2.31 0.08
N ASN A 197 10.22 2.92 1.07
CA ASN A 197 9.07 2.30 1.71
C ASN A 197 7.86 2.35 0.76
N ALA A 198 7.11 1.24 0.68
CA ALA A 198 5.98 1.13 -0.24
C ALA A 198 4.83 2.12 0.06
N SER A 199 4.66 2.56 1.31
CA SER A 199 3.60 3.48 1.71
C SER A 199 4.00 4.94 1.48
N VAL A 200 5.13 5.38 2.02
CA VAL A 200 5.55 6.81 1.99
C VAL A 200 6.47 7.17 0.81
N GLY A 201 6.94 6.18 0.06
CA GLY A 201 7.84 6.33 -1.08
C GLY A 201 9.18 6.96 -0.69
N ALA A 202 9.74 7.76 -1.61
CA ALA A 202 10.94 8.58 -1.38
C ALA A 202 10.71 9.79 -0.43
N GLY A 203 9.58 9.84 0.29
CA GLY A 203 9.23 10.94 1.20
C GLY A 203 8.22 11.93 0.64
N ALA A 204 7.65 11.66 -0.53
CA ALA A 204 6.52 12.40 -1.09
C ALA A 204 5.20 12.10 -0.33
N GLY A 205 5.06 10.87 0.20
CA GLY A 205 3.91 10.48 1.02
C GLY A 205 4.16 10.59 2.53
N ALA A 206 5.32 11.10 2.95
CA ALA A 206 5.74 11.06 4.35
C ALA A 206 5.00 12.05 5.25
N ASP A 207 4.33 13.06 4.71
CA ASP A 207 3.47 13.98 5.46
C ASP A 207 1.99 13.55 5.47
N ASN A 208 1.66 12.44 4.81
CA ASN A 208 0.31 11.91 4.74
C ASN A 208 0.06 10.91 5.89
N PRO A 209 -0.84 11.24 6.84
CA PRO A 209 -1.08 10.39 8.01
C PRO A 209 -1.70 9.03 7.66
N TRP A 210 -2.46 8.91 6.56
CA TRP A 210 -2.94 7.61 6.12
C TRP A 210 -1.80 6.69 5.68
N LEU A 211 -0.83 7.22 4.94
CA LEU A 211 0.31 6.44 4.45
C LEU A 211 1.29 6.07 5.59
N GLN A 212 1.41 6.93 6.60
CA GLN A 212 2.19 6.66 7.81
C GLN A 212 1.60 5.53 8.67
N GLU A 213 0.27 5.45 8.75
CA GLU A 213 -0.42 4.39 9.49
C GLU A 213 -0.66 3.12 8.67
N THR A 214 -0.51 3.18 7.34
CA THR A 214 -0.57 1.99 6.47
C THR A 214 0.63 1.09 6.74
N PRO A 215 0.41 -0.18 7.18
CA PRO A 215 1.50 -1.07 7.56
C PRO A 215 2.39 -1.42 6.37
N ASP A 216 3.70 -1.43 6.62
CA ASP A 216 4.69 -1.94 5.67
C ASP A 216 4.30 -3.35 5.20
N PRO A 217 4.36 -3.64 3.89
CA PRO A 217 3.89 -4.93 3.35
C PRO A 217 4.65 -6.14 3.92
N ILE A 218 5.91 -5.94 4.36
CA ILE A 218 6.80 -6.99 4.83
C ILE A 218 6.83 -7.01 6.36
N THR A 219 7.32 -5.95 6.99
CA THR A 219 7.57 -5.89 8.44
C THR A 219 6.32 -5.61 9.27
N LYS A 220 5.29 -5.03 8.64
CA LYS A 220 4.03 -4.59 9.29
C LYS A 220 4.22 -3.45 10.29
N VAL A 221 5.38 -2.79 10.25
CA VAL A 221 5.65 -1.57 11.02
C VAL A 221 4.91 -0.38 10.41
N THR A 222 4.57 0.59 11.26
CA THR A 222 3.91 1.86 10.93
C THR A 222 4.66 3.01 11.61
N TRP A 223 4.48 4.24 11.13
CA TRP A 223 4.96 5.50 11.74
C TRP A 223 6.48 5.70 11.89
N ASP A 224 7.32 4.70 11.61
CA ASP A 224 8.78 4.79 11.73
C ASP A 224 9.48 4.09 10.57
N ASN A 225 10.69 4.57 10.24
CA ASN A 225 11.70 3.70 9.64
C ASN A 225 12.57 3.04 10.71
N TYR A 226 13.30 2.03 10.25
CA TYR A 226 14.05 1.08 11.06
C TYR A 226 15.20 0.52 10.20
N VAL A 227 16.14 -0.14 10.87
CA VAL A 227 17.16 -0.98 10.24
C VAL A 227 16.62 -2.40 10.17
N THR A 228 16.54 -3.00 9.00
CA THR A 228 16.27 -4.43 8.86
C THR A 228 17.57 -5.23 8.99
N MET A 229 17.52 -6.34 9.73
CA MET A 229 18.69 -7.22 9.94
C MET A 229 18.25 -8.68 9.95
N HIS A 230 19.16 -9.58 9.55
CA HIS A 230 18.91 -11.02 9.60
C HIS A 230 18.62 -11.48 11.04
N PRO A 231 17.57 -12.28 11.31
CA PRO A 231 17.22 -12.71 12.66
C PRO A 231 18.33 -13.45 13.42
N SER A 232 19.14 -14.28 12.74
CA SER A 232 20.28 -14.98 13.38
C SER A 232 21.35 -14.01 13.89
N GLU A 233 21.71 -12.99 13.11
CA GLU A 233 22.71 -11.98 13.51
C GLU A 233 22.20 -11.13 14.66
N MET A 234 20.90 -10.82 14.68
CA MET A 234 20.24 -10.20 15.82
C MET A 234 20.33 -11.08 17.07
N LYS A 235 20.04 -12.38 16.97
CA LYS A 235 20.14 -13.33 18.10
C LYS A 235 21.58 -13.41 18.64
N GLU A 236 22.57 -13.45 17.77
CA GLU A 236 24.01 -13.45 18.14
C GLU A 236 24.42 -12.20 18.92
N ARG A 237 23.83 -11.04 18.58
CA ARG A 237 24.04 -9.75 19.28
C ARG A 237 23.17 -9.58 20.53
N GLY A 238 22.29 -10.52 20.83
CA GLY A 238 21.33 -10.41 21.93
C GLY A 238 20.21 -9.40 21.68
N TYR A 239 19.92 -9.08 20.42
CA TYR A 239 18.83 -8.19 20.04
C TYR A 239 17.47 -8.89 20.08
N ASN A 240 16.44 -8.11 20.35
CA ASN A 240 15.06 -8.57 20.32
C ASN A 240 14.60 -8.81 18.87
N THR A 241 14.21 -10.05 18.56
CA THR A 241 13.69 -10.43 17.23
C THR A 241 12.17 -10.40 17.15
N GLN A 242 11.47 -10.09 18.25
CA GLN A 242 10.01 -10.05 18.31
C GLN A 242 9.50 -8.61 18.32
N LEU A 243 8.48 -8.34 17.50
CA LEU A 243 7.76 -7.08 17.52
C LEU A 243 6.54 -7.23 18.42
N GLY A 244 6.40 -6.34 19.41
CA GLY A 244 5.26 -6.39 20.33
C GLY A 244 5.19 -5.18 21.25
N GLN A 245 4.02 -5.00 21.88
CA GLN A 245 3.78 -3.88 22.79
C GLN A 245 4.82 -3.81 23.92
N GLU A 246 5.22 -4.96 24.46
CA GLU A 246 6.16 -5.11 25.57
C GLU A 246 7.55 -5.57 25.11
N SER A 247 7.78 -5.65 23.80
CA SER A 247 9.02 -6.14 23.18
C SER A 247 9.64 -5.01 22.35
N PRO A 248 10.28 -4.01 22.99
CA PRO A 248 10.87 -2.89 22.28
C PRO A 248 12.10 -3.34 21.45
N ALA A 249 12.39 -2.60 20.39
CA ALA A 249 13.54 -2.83 19.53
C ALA A 249 14.84 -2.31 20.18
N ASN A 250 15.96 -2.95 19.88
CA ASN A 250 17.29 -2.42 20.17
C ASN A 250 17.58 -1.22 19.25
N LEU A 251 18.45 -0.32 19.70
CA LEU A 251 18.90 0.85 18.96
C LEU A 251 20.33 0.66 18.50
N ILE A 252 20.62 1.07 17.27
CA ILE A 252 21.99 1.15 16.74
C ILE A 252 22.23 2.50 16.09
N SER A 253 23.49 2.84 15.88
CA SER A 253 23.93 3.94 15.04
C SER A 253 24.59 3.39 13.79
N VAL A 254 24.24 3.94 12.63
CA VAL A 254 24.74 3.49 11.33
C VAL A 254 25.58 4.60 10.72
N THR A 255 26.82 4.29 10.38
CA THR A 255 27.78 5.23 9.80
C THR A 255 28.21 4.80 8.41
N VAL A 256 28.13 5.72 7.46
CA VAL A 256 28.63 5.59 6.09
C VAL A 256 29.46 6.81 5.78
N ASN A 257 30.73 6.64 5.36
CA ASN A 257 31.62 7.73 4.95
C ASN A 257 31.66 8.94 5.91
N GLY A 258 31.65 8.69 7.22
CA GLY A 258 31.67 9.72 8.26
C GLY A 258 30.34 10.43 8.52
N LYS A 259 29.26 10.08 7.82
CA LYS A 259 27.88 10.49 8.12
C LYS A 259 27.20 9.42 8.94
N THR A 260 26.58 9.82 10.04
CA THR A 260 25.97 8.89 11.01
C THR A 260 24.49 9.20 11.20
N ILE A 261 23.64 8.17 11.11
CA ILE A 261 22.31 8.19 11.69
C ILE A 261 22.42 7.52 13.06
N ASP A 262 22.25 8.31 14.10
CA ASP A 262 22.32 7.81 15.47
C ASP A 262 20.98 7.20 15.92
N SER A 263 21.00 6.23 16.83
CA SER A 263 19.82 5.73 17.57
C SER A 263 18.60 5.34 16.70
N ILE A 264 18.76 4.45 15.72
CA ILE A 264 17.67 3.91 14.87
C ILE A 264 17.26 2.50 15.34
N PRO A 265 15.96 2.15 15.41
CA PRO A 265 15.53 0.82 15.86
C PRO A 265 15.87 -0.28 14.85
N VAL A 266 16.23 -1.47 15.36
CA VAL A 266 16.52 -2.66 14.55
C VAL A 266 15.34 -3.62 14.56
N VAL A 267 14.95 -4.11 13.38
CA VAL A 267 13.84 -5.03 13.15
C VAL A 267 14.33 -6.29 12.47
N ALA A 268 13.95 -7.45 13.00
CA ALA A 268 14.29 -8.74 12.42
C ALA A 268 13.52 -8.97 11.12
N GLN A 269 14.25 -9.28 10.05
CA GLN A 269 13.69 -9.54 8.72
C GLN A 269 14.13 -10.92 8.20
N PRO A 270 13.33 -11.97 8.38
CA PRO A 270 13.55 -13.27 7.76
C PRO A 270 13.66 -13.17 6.23
N GLY A 271 14.57 -13.94 5.61
CA GLY A 271 14.84 -13.90 4.18
C GLY A 271 15.77 -12.79 3.72
N GLN A 272 16.20 -11.89 4.61
CA GLN A 272 17.29 -10.96 4.32
C GLN A 272 18.61 -11.73 4.19
N ALA A 273 19.57 -11.26 3.39
CA ALA A 273 20.90 -11.87 3.34
C ALA A 273 21.71 -11.56 4.62
N LYS A 274 22.59 -12.47 5.05
CA LYS A 274 23.52 -12.21 6.19
C LYS A 274 24.60 -11.21 5.78
N GLY A 275 25.06 -10.39 6.72
CA GLY A 275 26.01 -9.32 6.46
C GLY A 275 25.39 -8.10 5.79
N THR A 276 24.06 -8.03 5.65
CA THR A 276 23.38 -6.88 5.05
C THR A 276 22.41 -6.23 6.04
N ILE A 277 22.21 -4.92 5.88
CA ILE A 277 21.21 -4.13 6.60
C ILE A 277 20.41 -3.29 5.61
N GLY A 278 19.13 -3.04 5.90
CA GLY A 278 18.26 -2.21 5.06
C GLY A 278 17.72 -1.01 5.82
N ILE A 279 17.68 0.18 5.21
CA ILE A 279 17.04 1.37 5.79
C ILE A 279 16.15 2.04 4.75
N ALA A 280 14.89 2.29 5.11
CA ALA A 280 13.96 2.99 4.23
C ALA A 280 14.19 4.52 4.24
N LEU A 281 14.25 5.10 3.04
CA LEU A 281 14.24 6.53 2.78
C LEU A 281 12.84 7.14 2.97
N GLY A 282 12.77 8.48 2.95
CA GLY A 282 11.52 9.23 2.96
C GLY A 282 10.98 9.63 4.34
N TYR A 283 11.44 8.99 5.42
CA TYR A 283 11.12 9.35 6.80
C TYR A 283 12.01 10.47 7.33
N GLY A 284 11.66 11.02 8.50
CA GLY A 284 12.27 12.16 9.16
C GLY A 284 11.56 13.48 8.83
N LYS A 285 10.25 13.44 8.58
CA LYS A 285 9.39 14.62 8.32
C LYS A 285 8.33 14.70 9.40
N VAL A 286 7.89 15.92 9.68
CA VAL A 286 6.71 16.16 10.52
C VAL A 286 5.45 15.77 9.73
N VAL A 287 4.55 15.05 10.39
CA VAL A 287 3.25 14.65 9.83
C VAL A 287 2.17 15.53 10.44
N GLY A 288 1.32 16.11 9.60
CA GLY A 288 0.28 17.04 10.07
C GLY A 288 0.89 18.17 10.93
N ASN A 289 0.40 18.31 12.16
CA ASN A 289 0.89 19.31 13.11
C ASN A 289 1.70 18.67 14.26
N MET A 290 2.27 17.49 14.05
CA MET A 290 3.07 16.82 15.09
C MET A 290 4.27 17.67 15.52
N ALA A 291 4.62 17.62 16.81
CA ALA A 291 5.79 18.33 17.32
C ALA A 291 7.12 17.70 16.83
N GLU A 292 7.14 16.38 16.67
CA GLU A 292 8.34 15.60 16.33
C GLU A 292 8.16 14.86 15.00
N PRO A 293 9.24 14.70 14.21
CA PRO A 293 9.18 13.96 12.96
C PRO A 293 8.99 12.46 13.18
N THR A 294 8.41 11.79 12.18
CA THR A 294 8.32 10.33 12.13
C THR A 294 9.60 9.71 11.59
N GLY A 295 10.17 8.74 12.29
CA GLY A 295 11.44 8.11 11.90
C GLY A 295 12.62 9.10 11.76
N LYS A 296 13.64 8.72 10.98
CA LYS A 296 14.88 9.47 10.77
C LYS A 296 15.19 9.65 9.27
N ASN A 297 15.78 10.79 8.91
CA ASN A 297 16.20 11.04 7.54
C ASN A 297 17.43 10.19 7.20
N ALA A 298 17.29 9.27 6.23
CA ALA A 298 18.37 8.40 5.79
C ALA A 298 19.08 8.82 4.51
N TYR A 299 18.64 9.91 3.85
CA TYR A 299 19.33 10.48 2.70
C TYR A 299 20.81 10.82 2.93
N PRO A 300 21.25 11.28 4.12
CA PRO A 300 22.67 11.55 4.36
C PRO A 300 23.61 10.35 4.24
N LEU A 301 23.09 9.12 4.22
CA LEU A 301 23.87 7.89 4.01
C LEU A 301 24.02 7.51 2.52
N VAL A 302 23.30 8.18 1.62
CA VAL A 302 23.41 7.95 0.18
C VAL A 302 24.79 8.39 -0.28
N GLU A 303 25.52 7.51 -0.95
CA GLU A 303 26.85 7.81 -1.47
C GLU A 303 26.77 8.33 -2.90
N ASN A 304 27.67 9.23 -3.26
CA ASN A 304 27.90 9.64 -4.64
C ASN A 304 29.33 9.27 -5.01
N LYS A 305 29.48 8.22 -5.83
CA LYS A 305 30.75 7.69 -6.27
C LYS A 305 30.94 8.01 -7.75
N ASP A 306 32.01 8.75 -8.06
CA ASP A 306 32.35 9.15 -9.43
C ASP A 306 31.22 9.84 -10.22
N GLY A 307 30.37 10.60 -9.52
CA GLY A 307 29.26 11.34 -10.14
C GLY A 307 27.98 10.53 -10.33
N VAL A 308 27.91 9.30 -9.79
CA VAL A 308 26.75 8.41 -9.80
C VAL A 308 26.28 8.18 -8.37
N VAL A 309 24.97 8.30 -8.14
CA VAL A 309 24.38 8.05 -6.83
C VAL A 309 24.25 6.54 -6.59
N SER A 310 24.81 6.05 -5.48
CA SER A 310 24.65 4.66 -5.03
C SER A 310 23.75 4.58 -3.81
N TYR A 311 22.78 3.68 -3.88
CA TYR A 311 21.91 3.29 -2.76
C TYR A 311 22.37 1.99 -2.08
N TYR A 312 23.47 1.41 -2.55
CA TYR A 312 24.12 0.23 -1.99
C TYR A 312 25.53 0.64 -1.57
N VAL A 313 25.79 0.64 -0.25
CA VAL A 313 26.99 1.24 0.33
C VAL A 313 27.51 0.38 1.49
N GLY A 314 28.80 0.49 1.79
CA GLY A 314 29.35 -0.12 3.00
C GLY A 314 29.02 0.68 4.25
N ALA A 315 28.70 0.01 5.35
CA ALA A 315 28.30 0.63 6.59
C ALA A 315 28.99 -0.01 7.80
N THR A 316 29.24 0.82 8.82
CA THR A 316 29.64 0.37 10.16
C THR A 316 28.48 0.63 11.11
N ILE A 317 28.24 -0.29 12.03
CA ILE A 317 27.20 -0.15 13.05
C ILE A 317 27.79 -0.11 14.45
N VAL A 318 27.18 0.68 15.34
CA VAL A 318 27.53 0.76 16.76
C VAL A 318 26.28 0.60 17.61
N ASP A 319 26.36 -0.24 18.63
CA ASP A 319 25.25 -0.48 19.56
C ASP A 319 24.99 0.77 20.42
N VAL A 320 23.72 1.15 20.53
CA VAL A 320 23.30 2.29 21.36
C VAL A 320 22.54 1.80 22.58
N ALA A 321 22.90 2.34 23.75
CA ALA A 321 22.19 2.04 24.99
C ALA A 321 20.75 2.56 24.94
N GLY A 322 19.79 1.69 25.26
CA GLY A 322 18.37 2.00 25.28
C GLY A 322 17.55 1.09 24.37
N THR A 323 16.24 1.28 24.39
CA THR A 323 15.31 0.52 23.55
C THR A 323 14.22 1.45 23.01
N TYR A 324 13.55 1.01 21.94
CA TYR A 324 12.56 1.81 21.24
C TYR A 324 11.25 1.06 21.02
N PRO A 325 10.10 1.60 21.45
CA PRO A 325 8.81 0.96 21.24
C PRO A 325 8.32 1.18 19.80
N ILE A 326 8.52 0.17 18.95
CA ILE A 326 8.10 0.19 17.55
C ILE A 326 6.63 -0.24 17.41
N ALA A 327 5.88 0.44 16.54
CA ALA A 327 4.47 0.15 16.31
C ALA A 327 4.30 -0.78 15.10
N ALA A 328 3.86 -2.02 15.33
CA ALA A 328 3.58 -3.00 14.28
C ALA A 328 2.15 -3.55 14.42
N THR A 329 1.45 -3.73 13.31
CA THR A 329 0.06 -4.25 13.32
C THR A 329 -0.01 -5.78 13.38
N GLN A 330 1.11 -6.46 13.13
CA GLN A 330 1.21 -7.91 13.19
C GLN A 330 2.48 -8.29 13.95
N THR A 331 2.31 -9.11 14.98
CA THR A 331 3.41 -9.55 15.86
C THR A 331 3.83 -11.00 15.60
N HIS A 332 2.87 -11.86 15.23
CA HIS A 332 3.12 -13.27 14.93
C HIS A 332 3.56 -13.45 13.47
N GLN A 333 4.59 -14.25 13.23
CA GLN A 333 5.27 -14.28 11.93
C GLN A 333 4.89 -15.46 11.03
N THR A 334 4.56 -16.63 11.58
CA THR A 334 4.28 -17.86 10.81
C THR A 334 2.79 -18.25 10.88
N VAL A 335 2.37 -19.22 10.06
CA VAL A 335 0.98 -19.73 10.02
C VAL A 335 0.72 -20.91 10.97
N MET A 336 1.77 -21.42 11.64
CA MET A 336 1.66 -22.51 12.63
C MET A 336 1.01 -23.81 12.10
N GLY A 337 1.22 -24.14 10.83
CA GLY A 337 0.63 -25.33 10.18
C GLY A 337 -0.89 -25.30 10.06
N ARG A 338 -1.51 -24.10 10.05
CA ARG A 338 -2.97 -23.95 9.93
C ARG A 338 -3.42 -23.89 8.47
N ASP A 339 -3.60 -25.07 7.87
CA ASP A 339 -4.06 -25.20 6.48
C ASP A 339 -5.47 -24.64 6.23
N SER A 340 -6.27 -24.44 7.28
CA SER A 340 -7.56 -23.76 7.18
C SER A 340 -7.46 -22.24 7.04
N VAL A 341 -6.29 -21.66 7.30
CA VAL A 341 -6.03 -20.22 7.16
C VAL A 341 -5.43 -19.92 5.79
N VAL A 342 -4.32 -20.56 5.46
CA VAL A 342 -3.66 -20.41 4.16
C VAL A 342 -3.50 -21.78 3.51
N ARG A 343 -3.94 -21.91 2.26
CA ARG A 343 -3.71 -23.09 1.42
C ARG A 343 -2.72 -22.77 0.31
N GLU A 344 -1.66 -23.56 0.22
CA GLU A 344 -0.63 -23.46 -0.81
C GLU A 344 -0.42 -24.81 -1.49
N THR A 345 -0.04 -24.79 -2.76
CA THR A 345 0.34 -25.98 -3.51
C THR A 345 1.34 -25.61 -4.60
N THR A 346 1.99 -26.62 -5.20
CA THR A 346 2.87 -26.41 -6.34
C THR A 346 2.12 -26.56 -7.65
N LEU A 347 2.62 -25.93 -8.71
CA LEU A 347 2.06 -26.08 -10.06
C LEU A 347 2.06 -27.55 -10.51
N ALA A 348 3.08 -28.32 -10.13
CA ALA A 348 3.17 -29.75 -10.42
C ALA A 348 2.03 -30.55 -9.77
N THR A 349 1.69 -30.27 -8.51
CA THR A 349 0.56 -30.91 -7.82
C THR A 349 -0.78 -30.45 -8.41
N TYR A 350 -0.93 -29.15 -8.66
CA TYR A 350 -2.14 -28.56 -9.25
C TYR A 350 -2.47 -29.16 -10.63
N LYS A 351 -1.47 -29.30 -11.52
CA LYS A 351 -1.62 -29.85 -12.87
C LYS A 351 -2.09 -31.31 -12.91
N LYS A 352 -1.91 -32.08 -11.81
CA LYS A 352 -2.45 -33.45 -11.71
C LYS A 352 -3.98 -33.47 -11.60
N GLY A 353 -4.63 -32.33 -11.34
CA GLY A 353 -6.09 -32.19 -11.38
C GLY A 353 -6.85 -32.76 -10.17
N ASN A 354 -6.18 -33.39 -9.21
CA ASN A 354 -6.82 -33.91 -8.00
C ASN A 354 -7.05 -32.80 -6.96
N LYS A 355 -8.28 -32.27 -6.87
CA LYS A 355 -8.67 -31.24 -5.89
C LYS A 355 -8.28 -31.60 -4.46
N GLU A 356 -8.50 -32.84 -4.04
CA GLU A 356 -8.24 -33.27 -2.66
C GLU A 356 -6.75 -33.18 -2.29
N ALA A 357 -5.84 -33.19 -3.27
CA ALA A 357 -4.41 -33.08 -3.02
C ALA A 357 -3.94 -31.66 -2.68
N TYR A 358 -4.72 -30.62 -3.00
CA TYR A 358 -4.33 -29.22 -2.79
C TYR A 358 -5.40 -28.34 -2.15
N ASN A 359 -6.66 -28.78 -2.17
CA ASN A 359 -7.79 -28.07 -1.62
C ASN A 359 -8.84 -29.06 -1.05
N PRO A 360 -8.46 -29.88 -0.06
CA PRO A 360 -9.37 -30.86 0.52
C PRO A 360 -10.54 -30.17 1.23
N GLU A 361 -11.71 -30.81 1.21
CA GLU A 361 -12.85 -30.34 2.01
C GLU A 361 -12.60 -30.61 3.49
N HIS A 362 -12.92 -29.65 4.35
CA HIS A 362 -12.86 -29.88 5.78
C HIS A 362 -14.02 -30.79 6.21
N LYS A 363 -13.69 -31.86 6.96
CA LYS A 363 -14.65 -32.88 7.42
C LYS A 363 -14.52 -33.08 8.92
N LEU A 364 -15.65 -33.20 9.61
CA LEU A 364 -15.70 -33.46 11.05
C LEU A 364 -15.91 -34.95 11.32
N ALA A 365 -15.27 -35.46 12.37
CA ALA A 365 -15.44 -36.83 12.81
C ALA A 365 -16.76 -36.99 13.59
N THR A 366 -17.55 -37.99 13.23
CA THR A 366 -18.75 -38.43 13.93
C THR A 366 -18.66 -39.92 14.25
N HIS A 367 -19.51 -40.40 15.16
CA HIS A 367 -19.63 -41.81 15.48
C HIS A 367 -20.94 -42.38 14.92
N GLU A 368 -20.82 -43.35 14.00
CA GLU A 368 -21.95 -44.08 13.42
C GLU A 368 -21.70 -45.58 13.51
N ASN A 369 -22.66 -46.34 14.04
CA ASN A 369 -22.56 -47.80 14.19
C ASN A 369 -21.28 -48.31 14.86
N GLY A 370 -20.75 -47.57 15.83
CA GLY A 370 -19.51 -47.91 16.55
C GLY A 370 -18.21 -47.61 15.79
N GLN A 371 -18.27 -46.94 14.65
CA GLN A 371 -17.10 -46.52 13.86
C GLN A 371 -17.01 -44.99 13.77
N THR A 372 -15.79 -44.46 13.73
CA THR A 372 -15.55 -43.04 13.47
C THR A 372 -15.61 -42.78 11.98
N VAL A 373 -16.59 -41.99 11.54
CA VAL A 373 -16.81 -41.60 10.13
C VAL A 373 -16.57 -40.10 9.98
N LYS A 374 -15.93 -39.66 8.89
CA LYS A 374 -15.73 -38.24 8.58
C LYS A 374 -16.83 -37.74 7.65
N LYS A 375 -17.58 -36.71 8.04
CA LYS A 375 -18.68 -36.10 7.27
C LYS A 375 -18.41 -34.65 6.94
N ASN A 376 -19.05 -34.15 5.89
CA ASN A 376 -18.87 -32.75 5.48
C ASN A 376 -19.49 -31.81 6.54
N ILE A 377 -18.86 -30.66 6.81
CA ILE A 377 -19.34 -29.68 7.79
C ILE A 377 -20.80 -29.29 7.53
N LYS A 378 -21.22 -29.22 6.26
CA LYS A 378 -22.59 -28.86 5.87
C LYS A 378 -23.67 -29.81 6.43
N GLU A 379 -23.29 -31.02 6.82
CA GLU A 379 -24.21 -31.99 7.45
C GLU A 379 -24.46 -31.66 8.94
N PHE A 380 -23.65 -30.79 9.54
CA PHE A 380 -23.72 -30.40 10.94
C PHE A 380 -24.27 -28.98 11.09
N ASP A 381 -25.58 -28.83 10.92
CA ASP A 381 -26.27 -27.56 11.17
C ASP A 381 -27.55 -27.81 11.97
N LEU A 382 -27.61 -27.25 13.18
CA LEU A 382 -28.81 -27.30 14.03
C LEU A 382 -29.84 -26.25 13.60
N TRP A 383 -29.42 -25.23 12.85
CA TRP A 383 -30.25 -24.12 12.45
C TRP A 383 -30.74 -24.30 11.02
N LYS A 384 -31.84 -23.63 10.70
CA LYS A 384 -32.26 -23.50 9.30
C LYS A 384 -31.34 -22.49 8.62
N ALA A 385 -30.98 -22.77 7.38
CA ALA A 385 -30.20 -21.84 6.58
C ALA A 385 -30.94 -20.49 6.43
N HIS A 386 -30.17 -19.40 6.47
CA HIS A 386 -30.69 -18.09 6.09
C HIS A 386 -31.08 -18.10 4.60
N PRO A 387 -32.26 -17.57 4.25
CA PRO A 387 -32.76 -17.61 2.88
C PRO A 387 -32.12 -16.47 2.06
N VAL A 388 -30.81 -16.58 1.79
CA VAL A 388 -30.05 -15.62 0.95
C VAL A 388 -29.79 -16.15 -0.45
N GLU A 389 -29.82 -17.48 -0.62
CA GLU A 389 -29.66 -18.13 -1.92
C GLU A 389 -30.90 -17.93 -2.78
N ASN A 390 -30.70 -17.48 -4.01
CA ASN A 390 -31.76 -17.20 -4.99
C ASN A 390 -32.80 -16.15 -4.53
N ILE A 391 -32.47 -15.35 -3.51
CA ILE A 391 -33.33 -14.30 -2.97
C ILE A 391 -32.68 -12.94 -3.25
N GLY A 392 -33.06 -12.35 -4.39
CA GLY A 392 -32.47 -11.09 -4.85
C GLY A 392 -30.95 -11.20 -5.02
N HIS A 393 -30.24 -10.18 -4.55
CA HIS A 393 -28.78 -10.14 -4.57
C HIS A 393 -28.18 -10.86 -3.37
N ARG A 394 -27.04 -11.52 -3.55
CA ARG A 394 -26.21 -12.05 -2.47
C ARG A 394 -24.78 -11.57 -2.66
N TRP A 395 -24.38 -10.54 -1.91
CA TRP A 395 -23.06 -9.94 -2.08
C TRP A 395 -21.95 -10.82 -1.51
N GLY A 396 -20.87 -10.97 -2.27
CA GLY A 396 -19.69 -11.72 -1.85
C GLY A 396 -18.40 -11.11 -2.38
N MET A 397 -17.29 -11.70 -1.98
CA MET A 397 -15.96 -11.35 -2.49
C MET A 397 -15.12 -12.60 -2.77
N SER A 398 -14.31 -12.60 -3.82
CA SER A 398 -13.25 -13.59 -4.05
C SER A 398 -11.88 -12.93 -3.99
N ILE A 399 -10.88 -13.66 -3.48
CA ILE A 399 -9.50 -13.19 -3.32
C ILE A 399 -8.56 -14.22 -3.96
N ASP A 400 -7.90 -13.82 -5.05
CA ASP A 400 -6.83 -14.62 -5.66
C ASP A 400 -5.50 -14.40 -4.94
N MET A 401 -5.09 -15.41 -4.17
CA MET A 401 -3.84 -15.43 -3.41
C MET A 401 -2.59 -15.49 -4.29
N ASN A 402 -2.73 -15.82 -5.59
CA ASN A 402 -1.63 -15.73 -6.55
C ASN A 402 -1.35 -14.29 -6.94
N ALA A 403 -2.40 -13.51 -7.21
CA ALA A 403 -2.30 -12.14 -7.66
C ALA A 403 -2.03 -11.15 -6.52
N CYS A 404 -2.30 -11.52 -5.27
CA CYS A 404 -2.03 -10.65 -4.13
C CYS A 404 -0.52 -10.51 -3.86
N ILE A 405 0.02 -9.33 -4.13
CA ILE A 405 1.43 -8.96 -3.89
C ILE A 405 1.64 -8.21 -2.57
N GLY A 406 0.60 -8.03 -1.76
CA GLY A 406 0.71 -7.37 -0.47
C GLY A 406 0.84 -5.84 -0.50
N CYS A 407 0.61 -5.17 -1.64
CA CYS A 407 0.83 -3.72 -1.85
C CYS A 407 0.12 -2.73 -0.91
N SER A 408 -0.77 -3.19 -0.02
CA SER A 408 -1.52 -2.35 0.94
C SER A 408 -2.43 -1.24 0.36
N THR A 409 -2.54 -1.08 -0.96
CA THR A 409 -3.46 -0.10 -1.58
C THR A 409 -4.92 -0.30 -1.15
N CYS A 410 -5.34 -1.55 -0.99
CA CYS A 410 -6.69 -1.90 -0.55
C CYS A 410 -6.98 -1.48 0.90
N ILE A 411 -5.96 -1.35 1.76
CA ILE A 411 -6.11 -0.83 3.12
C ILE A 411 -6.36 0.68 3.04
N THR A 412 -5.47 1.42 2.38
CA THR A 412 -5.56 2.88 2.25
C THR A 412 -6.86 3.32 1.57
N SER A 413 -7.30 2.62 0.52
CA SER A 413 -8.57 2.92 -0.17
C SER A 413 -9.80 2.61 0.68
N CYS A 414 -9.74 1.56 1.51
CA CYS A 414 -10.81 1.28 2.46
C CYS A 414 -10.91 2.40 3.51
N ASN A 415 -9.77 2.92 3.95
CA ASN A 415 -9.72 4.00 4.93
C ASN A 415 -10.28 5.32 4.37
N SER A 416 -9.87 5.69 3.16
CA SER A 416 -10.34 6.91 2.50
C SER A 416 -11.84 6.86 2.18
N GLU A 417 -12.31 5.73 1.64
CA GLU A 417 -13.72 5.56 1.28
C GLU A 417 -14.66 5.54 2.50
N ASN A 418 -14.23 4.90 3.59
CA ASN A 418 -15.10 4.61 4.71
C ASN A 418 -14.83 5.50 5.93
N ASN A 419 -14.21 6.67 5.76
CA ASN A 419 -13.96 7.64 6.84
C ASN A 419 -13.28 6.97 8.07
N VAL A 420 -12.34 6.05 7.85
CA VAL A 420 -11.62 5.39 8.94
C VAL A 420 -10.66 6.40 9.56
N PRO A 421 -10.73 6.63 10.88
CA PRO A 421 -9.87 7.62 11.52
C PRO A 421 -8.43 7.13 11.60
N VAL A 422 -7.51 8.09 11.57
CA VAL A 422 -6.09 7.85 11.90
C VAL A 422 -5.93 7.78 13.42
N VAL A 423 -5.20 6.78 13.93
CA VAL A 423 -5.10 6.47 15.36
C VAL A 423 -3.82 7.03 15.99
N GLY A 424 -2.69 6.86 15.30
CA GLY A 424 -1.38 7.29 15.78
C GLY A 424 -0.55 6.18 16.43
N LYS A 425 0.77 6.38 16.42
CA LYS A 425 1.78 5.38 16.76
C LYS A 425 1.59 4.64 18.09
N ASP A 426 1.37 5.35 19.21
CA ASP A 426 1.27 4.69 20.52
C ASP A 426 0.03 3.79 20.63
N GLU A 427 -1.07 4.17 19.99
CA GLU A 427 -2.29 3.36 20.02
C GLU A 427 -2.21 2.18 19.04
N VAL A 428 -1.57 2.36 17.87
CA VAL A 428 -1.27 1.24 16.95
C VAL A 428 -0.39 0.20 17.63
N ARG A 429 0.66 0.62 18.36
CA ARG A 429 1.50 -0.29 19.16
C ARG A 429 0.71 -1.12 20.17
N ARG A 430 -0.42 -0.60 20.68
CA ARG A 430 -1.31 -1.29 21.62
C ARG A 430 -2.36 -2.17 20.91
N GLY A 431 -2.24 -2.41 19.60
CA GLY A 431 -3.17 -3.21 18.80
C GLY A 431 -4.54 -2.56 18.63
N ARG A 432 -4.58 -1.23 18.50
CA ARG A 432 -5.81 -0.44 18.38
C ARG A 432 -5.94 0.26 17.03
N GLU A 433 -5.22 -0.22 16.02
CA GLU A 433 -5.32 0.27 14.65
C GLU A 433 -6.76 0.12 14.12
N MET A 434 -7.25 1.11 13.36
CA MET A 434 -8.65 1.14 12.92
C MET A 434 -8.87 0.57 11.51
N HIS A 435 -7.86 -0.06 10.91
CA HIS A 435 -7.94 -0.67 9.58
C HIS A 435 -9.06 -1.73 9.49
N TRP A 436 -10.05 -1.52 8.62
CA TRP A 436 -11.19 -2.43 8.43
C TRP A 436 -10.85 -3.72 7.68
N MET A 437 -9.74 -3.67 6.94
CA MET A 437 -9.08 -4.81 6.36
C MET A 437 -7.60 -4.71 6.62
N ARG A 438 -6.94 -5.85 6.76
CA ARG A 438 -5.49 -5.96 6.93
C ARG A 438 -4.93 -6.92 5.89
N ILE A 439 -3.63 -6.86 5.63
CA ILE A 439 -2.93 -7.86 4.84
C ILE A 439 -2.02 -8.61 5.80
N ASP A 440 -2.41 -9.82 6.14
CA ASP A 440 -1.60 -10.72 6.95
C ASP A 440 -0.43 -11.22 6.10
N ARG A 441 0.77 -11.25 6.67
CA ARG A 441 1.99 -11.75 6.03
C ARG A 441 2.48 -12.96 6.82
N TYR A 442 2.56 -14.12 6.21
CA TYR A 442 3.09 -15.31 6.88
C TYR A 442 4.39 -15.76 6.22
N TYR A 443 5.36 -16.10 7.06
CA TYR A 443 6.60 -16.77 6.67
C TYR A 443 6.47 -18.28 6.85
N SER A 444 7.08 -19.05 5.96
CA SER A 444 7.26 -20.49 6.17
C SER A 444 8.26 -20.77 7.31
N THR A 445 8.18 -21.98 7.86
CA THR A 445 9.07 -22.48 8.92
C THR A 445 9.62 -23.84 8.51
N ASP A 446 10.85 -24.15 8.93
CA ASP A 446 11.47 -25.47 8.74
C ASP A 446 11.06 -26.47 9.84
N ALA A 447 10.24 -26.03 10.80
CA ALA A 447 9.74 -26.90 11.86
C ALA A 447 8.83 -28.01 11.29
N ASP A 448 8.99 -29.22 11.82
CA ASP A 448 8.13 -30.34 11.49
C ASP A 448 6.70 -30.08 12.00
N ILE A 449 5.78 -29.84 11.06
CA ILE A 449 4.37 -29.55 11.35
C ILE A 449 3.66 -30.73 12.04
N GLU A 450 4.19 -31.96 11.96
CA GLU A 450 3.62 -33.14 12.59
C GLU A 450 4.02 -33.28 14.07
N ASP A 451 5.07 -32.59 14.52
CA ASP A 451 5.45 -32.55 15.94
C ASP A 451 4.47 -31.68 16.74
N LYS A 452 3.43 -32.32 17.28
CA LYS A 452 2.41 -31.68 18.13
C LYS A 452 2.84 -31.54 19.61
N SER A 453 4.14 -31.65 19.92
CA SER A 453 4.65 -31.36 21.27
C SER A 453 4.73 -29.85 21.52
N ILE A 454 4.80 -29.44 22.80
CA ILE A 454 5.01 -28.01 23.16
C ILE A 454 6.31 -27.48 22.53
N ALA A 455 7.36 -28.31 22.46
CA ALA A 455 8.63 -27.94 21.84
C ALA A 455 8.48 -27.77 20.32
N GLY A 456 7.75 -28.68 19.66
CA GLY A 456 7.39 -28.57 18.25
C GLY A 456 6.65 -27.27 17.95
N TYR A 457 5.59 -26.97 18.71
CA TYR A 457 4.84 -25.72 18.56
C TYR A 457 5.72 -24.47 18.74
N ARG A 458 6.61 -24.43 19.73
CA ARG A 458 7.51 -23.28 19.89
C ARG A 458 8.43 -23.07 18.69
N LYS A 459 8.93 -24.16 18.08
CA LYS A 459 9.74 -24.07 16.86
C LYS A 459 8.94 -23.59 15.66
N MET A 460 7.64 -23.90 15.57
CA MET A 460 6.80 -23.42 14.48
C MET A 460 6.60 -21.90 14.50
N GLU A 461 6.80 -21.23 15.64
CA GLU A 461 6.73 -19.77 15.75
C GLU A 461 7.94 -19.09 15.12
N ASP A 462 9.07 -19.80 15.03
CA ASP A 462 10.29 -19.31 14.38
C ASP A 462 10.19 -19.49 12.85
N PRO A 463 10.32 -18.41 12.07
CA PRO A 463 10.39 -18.50 10.61
C PRO A 463 11.70 -19.15 10.17
N ALA A 464 11.70 -19.75 8.97
CA ALA A 464 12.92 -20.22 8.32
C ALA A 464 13.87 -19.04 8.01
N ASP A 465 15.17 -19.31 7.91
CA ASP A 465 16.18 -18.30 7.55
C ASP A 465 15.90 -17.71 6.15
N ASN A 466 15.49 -18.56 5.20
CA ASN A 466 15.02 -18.18 3.86
C ASN A 466 13.56 -18.62 3.64
N PRO A 467 12.58 -17.88 4.15
CA PRO A 467 11.19 -18.32 4.14
C PRO A 467 10.49 -17.98 2.82
N GLN A 468 9.52 -18.81 2.47
CA GLN A 468 8.48 -18.42 1.54
C GLN A 468 7.51 -17.45 2.22
N VAL A 469 7.08 -16.44 1.47
CA VAL A 469 6.14 -15.41 1.96
C VAL A 469 4.77 -15.57 1.31
N VAL A 470 3.72 -15.43 2.10
CA VAL A 470 2.34 -15.35 1.62
C VAL A 470 1.65 -14.12 2.20
N HIS A 471 0.91 -13.41 1.33
CA HIS A 471 0.08 -12.27 1.70
C HIS A 471 -1.39 -12.66 1.62
N GLN A 472 -2.12 -12.43 2.70
CA GLN A 472 -3.54 -12.72 2.80
C GLN A 472 -4.33 -11.49 3.23
N PRO A 473 -5.10 -10.86 2.33
CA PRO A 473 -6.07 -9.84 2.72
C PRO A 473 -7.14 -10.45 3.64
N MET A 474 -7.30 -9.88 4.82
CA MET A 474 -8.25 -10.31 5.84
C MET A 474 -9.18 -9.15 6.20
N MET A 475 -10.47 -9.32 5.92
CA MET A 475 -11.53 -8.37 6.20
C MET A 475 -12.71 -9.06 6.90
N CYS A 476 -13.78 -8.32 7.21
CA CYS A 476 -15.06 -8.93 7.57
C CYS A 476 -15.49 -9.91 6.48
N GLN A 477 -15.76 -11.15 6.86
CA GLN A 477 -16.11 -12.23 5.94
C GLN A 477 -17.62 -12.29 5.65
N HIS A 478 -18.41 -11.42 6.29
CA HIS A 478 -19.87 -11.36 6.17
C HIS A 478 -20.53 -12.74 6.30
N CYS A 479 -20.16 -13.45 7.38
CA CYS A 479 -20.66 -14.78 7.72
C CYS A 479 -22.19 -14.87 7.72
N ASN A 480 -22.75 -15.96 7.18
CA ASN A 480 -24.17 -16.26 7.34
C ASN A 480 -24.46 -16.70 8.78
N HIS A 481 -23.64 -17.60 9.33
CA HIS A 481 -23.69 -17.99 10.75
C HIS A 481 -22.73 -17.10 11.55
N ALA A 482 -23.05 -15.81 11.58
CA ALA A 482 -22.19 -14.80 12.19
C ALA A 482 -22.22 -14.87 13.73
N GLY A 483 -21.20 -15.49 14.33
CA GLY A 483 -21.04 -15.49 15.79
C GLY A 483 -20.96 -14.08 16.40
N CYS A 484 -20.52 -13.08 15.64
CA CYS A 484 -20.49 -11.69 16.09
C CYS A 484 -21.88 -11.03 16.21
N GLU A 485 -22.93 -11.57 15.58
CA GLU A 485 -24.29 -11.03 15.66
C GLU A 485 -25.01 -11.47 16.94
N THR A 486 -25.00 -12.78 17.22
CA THR A 486 -25.76 -13.39 18.33
C THR A 486 -25.33 -12.91 19.71
N VAL A 487 -24.12 -12.35 19.83
CA VAL A 487 -23.56 -11.84 21.09
C VAL A 487 -23.81 -10.34 21.32
N CYS A 488 -24.47 -9.65 20.39
CA CYS A 488 -24.76 -8.23 20.54
C CYS A 488 -26.06 -8.02 21.34
N PRO A 489 -26.00 -7.51 22.59
CA PRO A 489 -27.19 -7.42 23.44
C PRO A 489 -28.21 -6.36 22.98
N VAL A 490 -27.81 -5.46 22.08
CA VAL A 490 -28.63 -4.35 21.58
C VAL A 490 -28.98 -4.49 20.10
N ALA A 491 -28.65 -5.63 19.48
CA ALA A 491 -28.85 -5.88 18.05
C ALA A 491 -28.28 -4.76 17.14
N ALA A 492 -27.10 -4.23 17.48
CA ALA A 492 -26.39 -3.27 16.63
C ALA A 492 -25.78 -3.92 15.38
N THR A 493 -25.72 -5.24 15.33
CA THR A 493 -25.30 -5.99 14.16
C THR A 493 -26.33 -7.05 13.82
N THR A 494 -26.72 -7.09 12.55
CA THR A 494 -27.82 -7.94 12.05
C THR A 494 -27.51 -8.37 10.63
N HIS A 495 -28.03 -9.52 10.23
CA HIS A 495 -27.96 -9.98 8.85
C HIS A 495 -28.99 -9.28 7.95
N SER A 496 -28.59 -8.90 6.73
CA SER A 496 -29.51 -8.43 5.69
C SER A 496 -30.02 -9.59 4.84
N ASN A 497 -31.10 -9.37 4.09
CA ASN A 497 -31.59 -10.34 3.11
C ASN A 497 -30.63 -10.53 1.91
N GLU A 498 -29.55 -9.73 1.82
CA GLU A 498 -28.57 -9.77 0.72
C GLU A 498 -27.24 -10.41 1.13
N GLY A 499 -27.20 -11.12 2.27
CA GLY A 499 -25.98 -11.77 2.77
C GLY A 499 -25.00 -10.84 3.48
N LEU A 500 -25.38 -9.58 3.73
CA LEU A 500 -24.52 -8.62 4.40
C LEU A 500 -24.73 -8.64 5.91
N ASN A 501 -23.65 -8.78 6.67
CA ASN A 501 -23.64 -8.38 8.07
C ASN A 501 -23.69 -6.85 8.16
N MET A 502 -24.81 -6.29 8.60
CA MET A 502 -25.00 -4.85 8.82
C MET A 502 -24.46 -4.46 10.19
N MET A 503 -23.81 -3.29 10.28
CA MET A 503 -23.35 -2.70 11.54
C MET A 503 -23.99 -1.32 11.68
N ALA A 504 -24.98 -1.21 12.56
CA ALA A 504 -25.63 0.05 12.90
C ALA A 504 -24.79 0.77 13.98
N TYR A 505 -23.94 1.70 13.54
CA TYR A 505 -22.99 2.41 14.40
C TYR A 505 -23.66 3.12 15.59
N ASN A 506 -24.81 3.77 15.34
CA ASN A 506 -25.57 4.51 16.35
C ASN A 506 -26.25 3.62 17.42
N ARG A 507 -26.43 2.32 17.15
CA ARG A 507 -27.02 1.37 18.10
C ARG A 507 -25.97 0.73 19.00
N CYS A 508 -24.70 0.78 18.62
CA CYS A 508 -23.61 0.15 19.36
C CYS A 508 -23.38 0.86 20.70
N ILE A 509 -23.43 0.10 21.80
CA ILE A 509 -23.16 0.60 23.16
C ILE A 509 -21.75 0.23 23.66
N GLY A 510 -20.89 -0.31 22.80
CA GLY A 510 -19.47 -0.54 23.13
C GLY A 510 -19.14 -1.69 24.08
N THR A 511 -19.99 -2.74 24.17
CA THR A 511 -19.68 -3.94 24.99
C THR A 511 -18.48 -4.73 24.49
N ARG A 512 -18.10 -4.56 23.21
CA ARG A 512 -16.97 -5.20 22.53
C ARG A 512 -17.04 -6.72 22.36
N TYR A 513 -18.10 -7.38 22.83
CA TYR A 513 -18.20 -8.85 22.76
C TYR A 513 -18.21 -9.39 21.32
N CYS A 514 -18.77 -8.64 20.37
CA CYS A 514 -18.76 -8.98 18.95
C CYS A 514 -17.34 -9.10 18.36
N ALA A 515 -16.34 -8.39 18.90
CA ALA A 515 -14.95 -8.57 18.48
C ALA A 515 -14.36 -9.88 19.01
N ASN A 516 -14.66 -10.24 20.26
CA ASN A 516 -14.17 -11.50 20.85
C ASN A 516 -14.72 -12.71 20.09
N ASN A 517 -16.03 -12.72 19.80
CA ASN A 517 -16.67 -13.86 19.13
C ASN A 517 -16.42 -13.93 17.61
N CYS A 518 -15.87 -12.87 17.01
CA CYS A 518 -15.43 -12.91 15.63
C CYS A 518 -14.17 -13.77 15.52
N ALA A 519 -14.24 -14.89 14.78
CA ALA A 519 -13.10 -15.80 14.60
C ALA A 519 -11.91 -15.08 13.93
N TYR A 520 -12.18 -14.17 13.00
CA TYR A 520 -11.18 -13.44 12.22
C TYR A 520 -10.60 -12.20 12.94
N LYS A 521 -11.20 -11.77 14.06
CA LYS A 521 -10.81 -10.55 14.79
C LYS A 521 -10.69 -9.32 13.86
N VAL A 522 -11.73 -9.05 13.08
CA VAL A 522 -11.80 -7.96 12.06
C VAL A 522 -12.81 -6.86 12.43
N ARG A 523 -13.33 -6.90 13.66
CA ARG A 523 -14.10 -5.80 14.25
C ARG A 523 -13.11 -4.84 14.91
N ARG A 524 -13.19 -3.55 14.60
CA ARG A 524 -12.32 -2.49 15.16
C ARG A 524 -13.11 -1.60 16.08
N PHE A 525 -12.53 -1.20 17.21
CA PHE A 525 -13.25 -0.47 18.25
C PHE A 525 -12.72 0.95 18.38
N ASN A 526 -13.61 1.93 18.37
CA ASN A 526 -13.25 3.31 18.66
C ASN A 526 -12.99 3.49 20.16
N TRP A 527 -11.74 3.33 20.57
CA TRP A 527 -11.30 3.52 21.96
C TRP A 527 -11.46 4.97 22.42
N PHE A 528 -11.19 5.90 21.52
CA PHE A 528 -11.26 7.33 21.75
C PHE A 528 -12.23 7.99 20.77
N ASN A 529 -12.53 9.26 21.00
CA ASN A 529 -13.17 10.07 19.99
C ASN A 529 -12.08 10.66 19.08
N TYR A 530 -11.62 9.89 18.09
CA TYR A 530 -10.55 10.31 17.19
C TYR A 530 -10.87 11.58 16.40
N MET A 531 -12.15 11.96 16.32
CA MET A 531 -12.64 13.12 15.58
C MET A 531 -12.74 14.39 16.42
N ALA A 532 -12.58 14.31 17.74
CA ALA A 532 -12.81 15.47 18.62
C ALA A 532 -11.87 15.59 19.82
N TYR A 533 -11.05 14.57 20.11
CA TYR A 533 -10.10 14.66 21.21
C TYR A 533 -8.81 15.33 20.74
N ASP A 534 -8.38 16.35 21.49
CA ASP A 534 -7.17 17.15 21.25
C ASP A 534 -5.91 16.31 21.03
N LYS A 535 -5.84 15.14 21.69
CA LYS A 535 -4.74 14.16 21.54
C LYS A 535 -4.50 13.76 20.07
N PHE A 536 -5.51 13.81 19.21
CA PHE A 536 -5.41 13.36 17.82
C PHE A 536 -5.48 14.52 16.80
N THR A 537 -5.56 15.78 17.25
CA THR A 537 -5.65 16.95 16.37
C THR A 537 -4.44 17.07 15.43
N GLU A 538 -3.27 16.64 15.90
CA GLU A 538 -2.03 16.73 15.12
C GLU A 538 -1.97 15.75 13.95
N ILE A 539 -2.69 14.62 14.03
CA ILE A 539 -2.56 13.50 13.08
C ILE A 539 -3.83 13.17 12.32
N ASN A 540 -5.00 13.57 12.82
CA ASN A 540 -6.27 13.28 12.16
C ASN A 540 -6.76 14.54 11.42
N PRO A 541 -6.61 14.59 10.07
CA PRO A 541 -6.94 15.79 9.29
C PRO A 541 -8.40 16.23 9.45
N SER A 542 -9.29 15.28 9.71
CA SER A 542 -10.72 15.53 9.83
C SER A 542 -11.14 16.36 11.06
N GLN A 543 -10.21 16.65 11.97
CA GLN A 543 -10.46 17.58 13.07
C GLN A 543 -10.38 19.05 12.62
N ASP A 544 -9.57 19.34 11.59
CA ASP A 544 -9.49 20.65 10.95
C ASP A 544 -10.65 20.87 9.97
N ASP A 545 -11.08 22.12 9.80
CA ASP A 545 -12.21 22.47 8.93
C ASP A 545 -11.91 22.15 7.46
N LEU A 546 -10.67 22.36 7.01
CA LEU A 546 -10.24 22.00 5.65
C LEU A 546 -10.21 20.48 5.45
N GLY A 547 -9.61 19.75 6.41
CA GLY A 547 -9.47 18.30 6.31
C GLY A 547 -10.80 17.53 6.37
N ARG A 548 -11.90 18.15 6.80
CA ARG A 548 -13.25 17.56 6.72
C ARG A 548 -13.76 17.40 5.29
N MET A 549 -13.22 18.13 4.31
CA MET A 549 -13.60 17.98 2.90
C MET A 549 -13.24 16.60 2.34
N VAL A 550 -12.30 15.90 2.99
CA VAL A 550 -11.85 14.56 2.60
C VAL A 550 -12.86 13.48 2.99
N LEU A 551 -13.75 13.76 3.94
CA LEU A 551 -14.72 12.79 4.45
C LEU A 551 -15.79 12.49 3.40
N ASN A 552 -16.01 11.21 3.13
CA ASN A 552 -17.10 10.73 2.30
C ASN A 552 -18.46 11.11 2.96
N PRO A 553 -19.31 11.91 2.30
CA PRO A 553 -20.58 12.33 2.86
C PRO A 553 -21.60 11.18 3.03
N ASP A 554 -21.42 10.08 2.30
CA ASP A 554 -22.34 8.93 2.34
C ASP A 554 -22.00 7.92 3.45
N VAL A 555 -20.89 8.13 4.18
CA VAL A 555 -20.45 7.25 5.26
C VAL A 555 -20.44 7.98 6.60
N VAL A 556 -21.13 7.40 7.58
CA VAL A 556 -21.15 7.91 8.94
C VAL A 556 -19.73 8.02 9.48
N VAL A 557 -19.38 9.18 10.03
CA VAL A 557 -18.19 9.38 10.87
C VAL A 557 -18.52 8.89 12.28
N ARG A 558 -17.72 7.96 12.81
CA ARG A 558 -18.06 7.28 14.07
C ARG A 558 -17.55 8.06 15.29
N ALA A 559 -18.29 7.92 16.38
CA ALA A 559 -17.91 8.43 17.68
C ALA A 559 -17.18 7.36 18.52
N ARG A 560 -16.68 7.77 19.69
CA ARG A 560 -16.11 6.88 20.70
C ARG A 560 -17.09 5.77 21.11
N GLY A 561 -16.57 4.59 21.41
CA GLY A 561 -17.33 3.50 22.02
C GLY A 561 -18.11 2.66 21.01
N VAL A 562 -17.86 2.85 19.72
CA VAL A 562 -18.57 2.16 18.64
C VAL A 562 -17.65 1.17 17.94
N MET A 563 -18.20 0.00 17.60
CA MET A 563 -17.53 -1.00 16.77
C MET A 563 -17.69 -0.68 15.28
N GLU A 564 -16.65 -0.99 14.53
CA GLU A 564 -16.57 -0.86 13.09
C GLU A 564 -16.11 -2.18 12.47
N LYS A 565 -16.33 -2.30 11.17
CA LYS A 565 -15.85 -3.40 10.34
C LYS A 565 -16.03 -3.04 8.88
N CYS A 566 -15.34 -3.79 8.01
CA CYS A 566 -15.67 -3.80 6.58
C CYS A 566 -17.18 -4.05 6.40
N SER A 567 -17.82 -3.17 5.61
CA SER A 567 -19.24 -3.20 5.28
C SER A 567 -19.52 -3.72 3.86
N MET A 568 -18.48 -4.22 3.17
CA MET A 568 -18.48 -4.40 1.71
C MET A 568 -18.83 -3.11 0.96
N CYS A 569 -18.38 -1.95 1.49
CA CYS A 569 -18.67 -0.62 0.93
C CYS A 569 -20.16 -0.44 0.64
N VAL A 570 -21.02 -0.67 1.65
CA VAL A 570 -22.48 -0.67 1.52
C VAL A 570 -23.03 0.59 0.85
N GLN A 571 -22.39 1.75 1.04
CA GLN A 571 -22.72 3.01 0.38
C GLN A 571 -22.63 2.89 -1.15
N ARG A 572 -21.60 2.24 -1.68
CA ARG A 572 -21.43 1.97 -3.12
C ARG A 572 -22.44 0.94 -3.62
N ILE A 573 -22.76 -0.06 -2.81
CA ILE A 573 -23.82 -1.04 -3.12
C ILE A 573 -25.16 -0.33 -3.28
N GLN A 574 -25.54 0.55 -2.34
CA GLN A 574 -26.82 1.27 -2.42
C GLN A 574 -26.86 2.24 -3.61
N ALA A 575 -25.77 2.96 -3.87
CA ALA A 575 -25.67 3.87 -5.01
C ALA A 575 -25.83 3.12 -6.35
N GLY A 576 -25.04 2.06 -6.57
CA GLY A 576 -25.13 1.30 -7.83
C GLY A 576 -26.47 0.58 -8.02
N LYS A 577 -27.10 0.09 -6.94
CA LYS A 577 -28.47 -0.43 -7.00
C LYS A 577 -29.50 0.64 -7.33
N LEU A 578 -29.31 1.86 -6.83
CA LEU A 578 -30.18 2.99 -7.15
C LEU A 578 -30.06 3.36 -8.62
N ASP A 579 -28.85 3.37 -9.18
CA ASP A 579 -28.62 3.69 -10.59
C ASP A 579 -29.23 2.64 -11.52
N ALA A 580 -29.04 1.35 -11.23
CA ALA A 580 -29.69 0.27 -11.97
C ALA A 580 -31.24 0.38 -11.90
N LYS A 581 -31.78 0.68 -10.71
CA LYS A 581 -33.23 0.89 -10.52
C LYS A 581 -33.75 2.07 -11.33
N LYS A 582 -33.04 3.21 -11.36
CA LYS A 582 -33.40 4.38 -12.18
C LYS A 582 -33.38 4.07 -13.68
N ALA A 583 -32.40 3.29 -14.12
CA ALA A 583 -32.27 2.84 -15.51
C ALA A 583 -33.29 1.75 -15.89
N GLY A 584 -34.01 1.17 -14.93
CA GLY A 584 -34.91 0.04 -15.17
C GLY A 584 -34.17 -1.24 -15.56
N THR A 585 -32.89 -1.35 -15.24
CA THR A 585 -32.04 -2.49 -15.57
C THR A 585 -31.68 -3.30 -14.32
N LYS A 586 -31.26 -4.55 -14.52
CA LYS A 586 -30.60 -5.32 -13.45
C LYS A 586 -29.21 -4.75 -13.22
N VAL A 587 -28.72 -4.86 -11.98
CA VAL A 587 -27.31 -4.59 -11.68
C VAL A 587 -26.46 -5.53 -12.53
N GLN A 588 -25.55 -4.96 -13.32
CA GLN A 588 -24.60 -5.73 -14.15
C GLN A 588 -23.38 -6.10 -13.31
N ASP A 589 -22.76 -7.23 -13.61
CA ASP A 589 -21.48 -7.59 -13.00
C ASP A 589 -20.43 -6.51 -13.27
N GLY A 590 -19.59 -6.22 -12.27
CA GLY A 590 -18.60 -5.16 -12.32
C GLY A 590 -19.14 -3.72 -12.20
N ALA A 591 -20.46 -3.47 -12.31
CA ALA A 591 -21.03 -2.13 -12.16
C ALA A 591 -20.90 -1.58 -10.73
N ILE A 592 -20.83 -2.46 -9.73
CA ILE A 592 -20.59 -2.11 -8.33
C ILE A 592 -19.23 -2.67 -7.93
N GLN A 593 -18.29 -1.78 -7.62
CA GLN A 593 -16.98 -2.16 -7.09
C GLN A 593 -16.76 -1.55 -5.71
N THR A 594 -16.30 -2.38 -4.78
CA THR A 594 -15.78 -1.92 -3.49
C THR A 594 -14.50 -1.10 -3.68
N ALA A 595 -14.18 -0.22 -2.74
CA ALA A 595 -12.92 0.54 -2.79
C ALA A 595 -11.69 -0.39 -2.87
N CYS A 596 -11.69 -1.49 -2.11
CA CYS A 596 -10.59 -2.45 -2.12
C CYS A 596 -10.49 -3.26 -3.42
N SER A 597 -11.59 -3.55 -4.12
CA SER A 597 -11.54 -4.23 -5.43
C SER A 597 -11.11 -3.27 -6.54
N ALA A 598 -11.67 -2.06 -6.58
CA ALA A 598 -11.38 -1.06 -7.61
C ALA A 598 -9.92 -0.55 -7.57
N SER A 599 -9.32 -0.49 -6.39
CA SER A 599 -7.96 0.00 -6.20
C SER A 599 -6.87 -1.07 -6.28
N CYS A 600 -7.23 -2.36 -6.42
CA CYS A 600 -6.25 -3.44 -6.43
C CYS A 600 -5.57 -3.52 -7.81
N PRO A 601 -4.26 -3.19 -7.94
CA PRO A 601 -3.60 -3.11 -9.25
C PRO A 601 -3.50 -4.46 -9.96
N THR A 602 -3.49 -5.55 -9.21
CA THR A 602 -3.40 -6.92 -9.74
C THR A 602 -4.77 -7.58 -9.90
N ASN A 603 -5.87 -6.86 -9.63
CA ASN A 603 -7.24 -7.39 -9.64
C ASN A 603 -7.42 -8.67 -8.79
N ALA A 604 -6.65 -8.78 -7.70
CA ALA A 604 -6.70 -9.93 -6.80
C ALA A 604 -8.03 -10.03 -6.06
N ILE A 605 -8.75 -8.92 -5.86
CA ILE A 605 -10.04 -8.87 -5.16
C ILE A 605 -11.14 -8.67 -6.20
N THR A 606 -12.06 -9.63 -6.31
CA THR A 606 -13.26 -9.50 -7.14
C THR A 606 -14.49 -9.44 -6.22
N PHE A 607 -15.37 -8.47 -6.44
CA PHE A 607 -16.60 -8.28 -5.69
C PHE A 607 -17.80 -8.34 -6.64
N GLY A 608 -18.90 -8.93 -6.19
CA GLY A 608 -20.10 -9.04 -7.03
C GLY A 608 -21.23 -9.81 -6.36
N ASP A 609 -22.23 -10.15 -7.16
CA ASP A 609 -23.41 -10.88 -6.74
C ASP A 609 -23.24 -12.40 -6.94
N LEU A 610 -23.19 -13.15 -5.84
CA LEU A 610 -23.08 -14.60 -5.82
C LEU A 610 -24.33 -15.31 -6.40
N ASN A 611 -25.50 -14.66 -6.39
CA ASN A 611 -26.71 -15.23 -6.99
C ASN A 611 -26.75 -15.04 -8.52
N ASP A 612 -25.91 -14.17 -9.09
CA ASP A 612 -25.74 -14.06 -10.54
C ASP A 612 -24.76 -15.15 -11.02
N THR A 613 -25.31 -16.18 -11.67
CA THR A 613 -24.55 -17.32 -12.19
C THR A 613 -23.59 -16.96 -13.33
N THR A 614 -23.71 -15.78 -13.91
CA THR A 614 -22.82 -15.28 -14.98
C THR A 614 -21.73 -14.36 -14.45
N SER A 615 -21.79 -13.96 -13.18
CA SER A 615 -20.78 -13.09 -12.58
C SER A 615 -19.42 -13.78 -12.44
N LYS A 616 -18.35 -12.99 -12.52
CA LYS A 616 -16.98 -13.47 -12.31
C LYS A 616 -16.82 -14.14 -10.94
N ILE A 617 -17.41 -13.54 -9.90
CA ILE A 617 -17.32 -14.07 -8.54
C ILE A 617 -18.01 -15.43 -8.37
N ASN A 618 -19.14 -15.69 -9.06
CA ASN A 618 -19.77 -17.00 -9.03
C ASN A 618 -18.86 -18.07 -9.65
N GLY A 619 -18.17 -17.73 -10.74
CA GLY A 619 -17.11 -18.57 -11.32
C GLY A 619 -15.97 -18.85 -10.33
N ASP A 620 -15.47 -17.81 -9.66
CA ASP A 620 -14.40 -17.94 -8.66
C ASP A 620 -14.83 -18.80 -7.47
N MET A 621 -16.05 -18.62 -6.94
CA MET A 621 -16.61 -19.41 -5.85
C MET A 621 -16.68 -20.90 -6.18
N ASN A 622 -17.03 -21.23 -7.42
CA ASN A 622 -17.16 -22.61 -7.90
C ASN A 622 -15.83 -23.20 -8.41
N HIS A 623 -14.75 -22.43 -8.43
CA HIS A 623 -13.44 -22.90 -8.87
C HIS A 623 -12.90 -23.96 -7.89
N ASN A 624 -12.20 -24.99 -8.39
CA ASN A 624 -11.57 -26.03 -7.54
C ASN A 624 -10.53 -25.51 -6.54
N ARG A 625 -10.08 -24.26 -6.68
CA ARG A 625 -9.11 -23.59 -5.79
C ARG A 625 -9.83 -22.84 -4.67
N ALA A 626 -11.14 -22.64 -4.77
CA ALA A 626 -11.90 -21.87 -3.80
C ALA A 626 -11.98 -22.60 -2.46
N TYR A 627 -11.68 -21.88 -1.39
CA TYR A 627 -11.89 -22.30 -0.02
C TYR A 627 -12.31 -21.09 0.82
N ARG A 628 -12.90 -21.38 1.97
CA ARG A 628 -13.21 -20.37 2.99
C ARG A 628 -12.21 -20.49 4.13
N VAL A 629 -11.85 -19.37 4.73
CA VAL A 629 -10.91 -19.35 5.86
C VAL A 629 -11.61 -19.86 7.11
N ILE A 630 -10.98 -20.83 7.79
CA ILE A 630 -11.43 -21.47 9.04
C ILE A 630 -12.84 -22.10 8.85
N GLU A 631 -12.98 -22.93 7.81
CA GLU A 631 -14.22 -23.64 7.48
C GLU A 631 -14.75 -24.47 8.65
N GLU A 632 -13.85 -25.06 9.45
CA GLU A 632 -14.12 -25.93 10.58
C GLU A 632 -15.02 -25.32 11.66
N VAL A 633 -15.08 -23.98 11.75
CA VAL A 633 -15.94 -23.28 12.72
C VAL A 633 -17.40 -23.22 12.24
N GLY A 634 -17.68 -23.44 10.95
CA GLY A 634 -19.04 -23.49 10.42
C GLY A 634 -19.73 -22.14 10.26
N GLN A 635 -18.99 -21.01 10.18
CA GLN A 635 -19.58 -19.67 10.07
C GLN A 635 -20.18 -19.34 8.70
N GLN A 636 -19.88 -20.15 7.68
CA GLN A 636 -20.34 -19.95 6.30
C GLN A 636 -20.08 -18.52 5.76
N PRO A 637 -18.80 -18.09 5.64
CA PRO A 637 -18.44 -16.78 5.10
C PRO A 637 -18.83 -16.60 3.63
N ASN A 638 -19.09 -15.35 3.24
CA ASN A 638 -19.37 -14.93 1.85
C ASN A 638 -18.12 -14.39 1.14
N VAL A 639 -16.94 -14.61 1.72
CA VAL A 639 -15.65 -14.31 1.10
C VAL A 639 -14.91 -15.63 0.83
N TYR A 640 -14.42 -15.79 -0.39
CA TYR A 640 -13.73 -16.97 -0.87
C TYR A 640 -12.28 -16.64 -1.21
N TYR A 641 -11.37 -17.52 -0.87
CA TYR A 641 -9.96 -17.41 -1.18
C TYR A 641 -9.60 -18.49 -2.19
N LEU A 642 -8.74 -18.18 -3.16
CA LEU A 642 -8.22 -19.18 -4.08
C LEU A 642 -6.88 -19.71 -3.55
N THR A 643 -6.72 -21.03 -3.44
CA THR A 643 -5.46 -21.70 -3.07
C THR A 643 -4.29 -21.11 -3.87
N LYS A 644 -3.20 -20.75 -3.19
CA LYS A 644 -2.00 -20.22 -3.84
C LYS A 644 -1.28 -21.35 -4.56
N VAL A 645 -0.99 -21.18 -5.85
CA VAL A 645 -0.26 -22.15 -6.68
C VAL A 645 1.10 -21.56 -6.99
N ARG A 646 2.16 -22.12 -6.41
CA ARG A 646 3.54 -21.70 -6.67
C ARG A 646 4.12 -22.45 -7.84
N ASN A 647 4.73 -21.73 -8.78
CA ASN A 647 5.49 -22.33 -9.87
C ASN A 647 6.92 -22.61 -9.41
N LEU A 648 7.10 -23.63 -8.58
CA LEU A 648 8.41 -24.14 -8.20
C LEU A 648 8.83 -25.20 -9.22
N GLU A 649 9.98 -25.01 -9.87
CA GLU A 649 10.64 -26.14 -10.53
C GLU A 649 11.25 -27.03 -9.43
N ASN A 650 11.12 -28.35 -9.56
CA ASN A 650 11.71 -29.33 -8.64
C ASN A 650 13.27 -29.36 -8.70
N ASN A 651 13.92 -28.25 -9.05
CA ASN A 651 15.35 -28.18 -9.34
C ASN A 651 16.20 -27.63 -8.18
N GLU A 652 15.64 -27.40 -7.01
CA GLU A 652 16.44 -27.21 -5.80
C GLU A 652 16.82 -28.59 -5.23
N ALA A 653 17.94 -29.11 -5.76
CA ALA A 653 18.69 -30.25 -5.24
C ALA A 653 19.71 -29.80 -4.20
#